data_AF-Q2UTX5-F1
#
_entry.id   AF-Q2UTX5-F1
#
_cell.length_a   1.000
_cell.length_b   1.000
_cell.length_c   1.000
_cell.angle_alpha   90.00
_cell.angle_beta   90.00
_cell.angle_gamma   90.00
#
_symmetry.space_group_name_H-M   'P 1'
#
loop_
_entity.id
_entity.type
_entity.pdbx_description
1 polymer ?
#
loop_
_entity_poly.entity_id
_entity_poly.type
_entity_poly.pdbx_seq_one_letter_code
_entity_poly.pdbx_strand_id
1 'polypeptide(L)'
;MPPPPFRDAPSSAKSSQRYTPLHESIPEELNDKQYSSDADSLPLSDPSDGEDDSEIRLRRVDRNGTRSNQATAYVPVVRKSGDVEAYFDSIAEAELELLSASRQYDGVDDDDDDSDGYGVGVKRGQRQGLLKRTHDGRTGWRTVYYSKYWWRALIGVVVVLVLLVLVFLGLARSKQVGDELDYSMIPAESWFPSPRGGALKEWAADYQKAALLVGNMTLIEKVNITTGTGWQMGLCVGNTGPAESVHFPSLCLQDGPMGIRYADHISAFPPGLTTGATWNRDLIRERGIAMGLEARLKGVNVLLGPSMGPLGMMPAGGRNWEAFGSDPVLQGVAAAETIKGIQSNGVMATAKHFVMNEQEHFRQPFEWGIPTALSSNVGDRALHEVFAWPFAESIRADVASVMCAYQMVNNSHACENSKLLNGILKDELGFQGFVQSDWLAQRSGINSALGGLDMSMPGDGLHWADGKSLWGSELTRAVLNTSIPMERLNDMVTRIVAAWYHLGQDQWERPPPDGEGGPNFSSWTDDQTGWWQQASVEAGDQDGGWGIVNKYVDAGAGHGDIARKVAAEGIVLVKNNNNTLPLSRSPPSPYRIGIYGDDAGPALGPNACPDRGCSQGTLASGWGSGTVEFPFLVSPLEALQGAWETEVEITPYLQNMVMPVSVQDKDLCLVFANANSGEGYIHAGGIHGDRNDLFLQKGGDTLIQAVANNCAGPTVVVVHAVGPVVVESWIDLPGVDAVLFAHLPGQESGNALVDVLFGDVDASGRLPYTVGKSLEDYGPGAQVLYENNAPVPQVDFLDALYIDYRYFDKFNITPRYEFGFGLSYTSFELSKLYIKSMQWKSRLPKSRPQDQVSPPEYDTRPPVNENVLFPEGFHALSKYVYSYLPSLDGTAAANYTEYPDGYDLPRQPSEAGGDLGGNPSLYEEMAKVQVQVANTGARAGQTVVQAYVSFPSDVVEEGDLVEVPVDEKGETVTFVPSKEQVEFPDRVLRNFTKIALEPGEKKTVEMTLSRKDLSYWSARQQNWVMPDGDFQIWVGQSSRDLPLHGKY
;
A
#
# COMPACT_ATOMS: atom_id res chain seq x y z
N MET A 1 55.18 22.53 20.73
CA MET A 1 56.17 21.71 21.46
C MET A 1 56.34 20.38 20.69
N PRO A 2 57.46 19.64 20.80
CA PRO A 2 57.86 18.68 19.77
C PRO A 2 57.25 17.27 19.91
N PRO A 3 57.12 16.50 18.81
CA PRO A 3 56.56 15.14 18.82
C PRO A 3 57.60 14.04 19.10
N PRO A 4 57.20 12.92 19.74
CA PRO A 4 57.90 11.62 19.70
C PRO A 4 57.42 10.72 18.54
N PRO A 5 58.16 9.65 18.15
CA PRO A 5 58.03 9.06 16.81
C PRO A 5 57.47 7.62 16.74
N PHE A 6 57.12 7.20 15.51
CA PHE A 6 56.73 5.84 15.12
C PHE A 6 57.79 4.76 15.39
N ARG A 7 57.32 3.50 15.44
CA ARG A 7 58.10 2.26 15.22
C ARG A 7 57.23 1.23 14.49
N ASP A 8 57.86 0.45 13.62
CA ASP A 8 57.17 -0.33 12.57
C ASP A 8 56.88 -1.81 12.89
N ALA A 9 56.13 -2.41 11.96
CA ALA A 9 56.04 -3.84 11.58
C ALA A 9 55.08 -4.79 12.35
N PRO A 10 54.50 -5.82 11.69
CA PRO A 10 54.26 -5.97 10.23
C PRO A 10 52.90 -6.60 9.80
N SER A 11 52.40 -6.14 8.65
CA SER A 11 51.57 -6.84 7.64
C SER A 11 50.75 -8.11 7.98
N SER A 12 49.46 -7.94 8.28
CA SER A 12 48.32 -8.80 7.82
C SER A 12 47.00 -8.14 8.24
N ALA A 13 45.89 -8.18 7.50
CA ALA A 13 45.64 -8.57 6.10
C ALA A 13 44.65 -7.56 5.47
N LYS A 14 44.60 -7.45 4.13
CA LYS A 14 43.59 -6.61 3.45
C LYS A 14 42.29 -7.39 3.27
N SER A 15 41.30 -7.14 4.12
CA SER A 15 39.91 -7.58 3.89
C SER A 15 39.21 -6.63 2.91
N SER A 16 39.60 -6.68 1.63
CA SER A 16 38.75 -6.14 0.57
C SER A 16 37.60 -7.11 0.35
N GLN A 17 36.49 -6.91 1.09
CA GLN A 17 35.20 -7.40 0.60
C GLN A 17 34.97 -6.71 -0.74
N ARG A 18 35.04 -7.48 -1.83
CA ARG A 18 34.53 -7.01 -3.11
C ARG A 18 33.02 -7.00 -2.99
N TYR A 19 32.42 -5.82 -3.13
CA TYR A 19 31.02 -5.73 -3.48
C TYR A 19 30.85 -6.47 -4.81
N THR A 20 30.16 -7.60 -4.76
CA THR A 20 29.65 -8.28 -5.96
C THR A 20 28.21 -7.83 -6.03
N PRO A 21 27.84 -6.92 -6.95
CA PRO A 21 26.49 -6.39 -6.98
C PRO A 21 25.52 -7.52 -7.34
N LEU A 22 24.35 -7.54 -6.73
CA LEU A 22 23.30 -8.56 -6.97
C LEU A 22 22.61 -8.44 -8.35
N HIS A 23 23.24 -7.75 -9.32
CA HIS A 23 22.71 -7.50 -10.66
C HIS A 23 22.77 -8.73 -11.60
N GLU A 24 23.55 -9.77 -11.27
CA GLU A 24 23.73 -10.96 -12.12
C GLU A 24 23.08 -12.25 -11.57
N SER A 25 22.30 -12.19 -10.48
CA SER A 25 21.58 -13.39 -9.97
C SER A 25 20.26 -13.68 -10.69
N ILE A 26 19.82 -12.78 -11.59
CA ILE A 26 18.65 -12.97 -12.43
C ILE A 26 19.14 -12.93 -13.90
N PRO A 27 19.02 -14.01 -14.69
CA PRO A 27 19.56 -14.02 -16.04
C PRO A 27 18.76 -13.14 -17.00
N GLU A 28 19.40 -12.13 -17.60
CA GLU A 28 18.83 -11.35 -18.71
C GLU A 28 18.72 -12.15 -20.04
N GLU A 29 19.10 -13.44 -20.06
CA GLU A 29 19.02 -14.35 -21.21
C GLU A 29 17.61 -14.94 -21.48
N LEU A 30 16.53 -14.14 -21.29
CA LEU A 30 15.17 -14.55 -21.66
C LEU A 30 14.36 -13.59 -22.55
N ASN A 31 15.00 -12.59 -23.16
CA ASN A 31 14.37 -11.81 -24.24
C ASN A 31 14.95 -12.03 -25.64
N ASP A 32 16.17 -12.58 -25.80
CA ASP A 32 16.77 -12.81 -27.13
C ASP A 32 16.31 -14.13 -27.78
N LYS A 33 14.99 -14.33 -27.85
CA LYS A 33 14.34 -15.35 -28.70
C LYS A 33 13.82 -14.75 -30.00
N GLN A 34 14.77 -14.21 -30.76
CA GLN A 34 14.82 -14.18 -32.23
C GLN A 34 13.50 -14.55 -32.96
N TYR A 35 12.54 -13.63 -32.98
CA TYR A 35 11.36 -13.73 -33.86
C TYR A 35 11.77 -13.42 -35.31
N SER A 36 12.47 -14.38 -35.92
CA SER A 36 12.94 -14.31 -37.31
C SER A 36 12.45 -15.55 -38.06
N SER A 37 11.32 -15.40 -38.77
CA SER A 37 10.86 -16.36 -39.77
C SER A 37 9.96 -15.69 -40.81
N ASP A 38 10.60 -15.16 -41.85
CA ASP A 38 10.15 -15.09 -43.24
C ASP A 38 8.63 -15.09 -43.54
N ALA A 39 8.12 -13.92 -43.91
CA ALA A 39 7.00 -13.78 -44.84
C ALA A 39 7.27 -12.58 -45.77
N ASP A 40 7.25 -12.82 -47.08
CA ASP A 40 7.78 -11.87 -48.07
C ASP A 40 6.97 -10.57 -48.23
N SER A 41 7.69 -9.54 -48.70
CA SER A 41 7.13 -8.26 -49.15
C SER A 41 6.09 -8.41 -50.27
N LEU A 42 5.11 -7.50 -50.32
CA LEU A 42 4.99 -6.47 -51.37
C LEU A 42 3.85 -5.46 -51.03
N PRO A 43 3.93 -4.16 -51.42
CA PRO A 43 3.04 -3.11 -50.90
C PRO A 43 2.04 -2.50 -51.91
N LEU A 44 1.12 -1.66 -51.38
CA LEU A 44 0.35 -0.53 -51.97
C LEU A 44 -1.17 -0.68 -52.24
N SER A 45 -1.85 0.47 -52.10
CA SER A 45 -3.18 0.89 -52.61
C SER A 45 -4.47 0.30 -52.01
N ASP A 46 -4.98 1.05 -51.02
CA ASP A 46 -6.37 1.51 -50.78
C ASP A 46 -7.11 1.99 -52.07
N PRO A 47 -8.47 2.18 -52.14
CA PRO A 47 -9.57 1.88 -51.19
C PRO A 47 -10.79 1.08 -51.79
N SER A 48 -11.80 0.87 -50.95
CA SER A 48 -13.28 0.85 -51.21
C SER A 48 -14.09 -0.47 -51.22
N ASP A 49 -15.31 -0.32 -50.67
CA ASP A 49 -16.55 -1.11 -50.83
C ASP A 49 -16.63 -2.59 -50.38
N GLY A 50 -17.59 -2.89 -49.47
CA GLY A 50 -18.40 -4.12 -49.56
C GLY A 50 -18.45 -5.09 -48.36
N GLU A 51 -19.59 -5.05 -47.65
CA GLU A 51 -20.36 -6.21 -47.13
C GLU A 51 -19.66 -7.38 -46.36
N ASP A 52 -19.83 -7.33 -45.03
CA ASP A 52 -20.35 -8.41 -44.14
C ASP A 52 -20.07 -9.90 -44.47
N ASP A 53 -19.20 -10.54 -43.67
CA ASP A 53 -19.43 -11.91 -43.18
C ASP A 53 -18.65 -12.17 -41.86
N SER A 54 -19.02 -13.19 -41.07
CA SER A 54 -18.47 -13.38 -39.72
C SER A 54 -18.08 -14.82 -39.34
N GLU A 55 -16.77 -15.08 -39.17
CA GLU A 55 -16.25 -16.22 -38.39
C GLU A 55 -14.80 -16.02 -37.91
N ILE A 56 -14.55 -15.97 -36.58
CA ILE A 56 -13.22 -16.15 -35.97
C ILE A 56 -13.35 -17.17 -34.84
N ARG A 57 -12.33 -18.03 -34.67
CA ARG A 57 -12.43 -19.31 -33.95
C ARG A 57 -11.62 -19.33 -32.65
N LEU A 58 -12.28 -19.69 -31.55
CA LEU A 58 -11.62 -20.00 -30.28
C LEU A 58 -10.71 -21.25 -30.40
N ARG A 59 -9.57 -21.23 -29.71
CA ARG A 59 -8.63 -22.36 -29.63
C ARG A 59 -8.64 -22.96 -28.22
N ARG A 60 -8.88 -24.27 -28.14
CA ARG A 60 -9.10 -25.02 -26.89
C ARG A 60 -7.78 -25.60 -26.35
N VAL A 61 -7.59 -25.53 -25.03
CA VAL A 61 -6.55 -26.27 -24.30
C VAL A 61 -7.22 -27.13 -23.23
N ASP A 62 -7.11 -28.46 -23.34
CA ASP A 62 -7.57 -29.41 -22.32
C ASP A 62 -6.38 -29.94 -21.51
N ARG A 63 -6.49 -30.04 -20.17
CA ARG A 63 -5.97 -31.21 -19.42
C ARG A 63 -6.43 -31.35 -17.96
N ASN A 64 -6.83 -32.58 -17.63
CA ASN A 64 -7.31 -33.09 -16.34
C ASN A 64 -6.40 -32.79 -15.12
N GLY A 65 -6.98 -32.44 -13.96
CA GLY A 65 -6.23 -32.12 -12.72
C GLY A 65 -6.77 -32.59 -11.35
N THR A 66 -7.96 -33.22 -11.25
CA THR A 66 -8.55 -33.84 -10.02
C THR A 66 -8.72 -32.99 -8.73
N ARG A 67 -10.00 -32.68 -8.38
CA ARG A 67 -10.60 -32.47 -7.02
C ARG A 67 -9.87 -31.51 -6.04
N SER A 68 -10.54 -30.54 -5.42
CA SER A 68 -11.92 -30.57 -4.87
C SER A 68 -12.57 -29.18 -4.78
N ASN A 69 -13.91 -29.19 -4.61
CA ASN A 69 -14.82 -28.06 -4.40
C ASN A 69 -14.88 -27.04 -5.57
N GLN A 70 -16.10 -26.65 -5.94
CA GLN A 70 -16.38 -25.82 -7.11
C GLN A 70 -17.24 -24.63 -6.72
N ALA A 71 -16.70 -23.42 -6.89
CA ALA A 71 -17.48 -22.22 -7.15
C ALA A 71 -17.18 -21.79 -8.59
N THR A 72 -18.03 -22.19 -9.55
CA THR A 72 -17.83 -21.85 -10.97
C THR A 72 -18.58 -20.57 -11.31
N ALA A 73 -17.88 -19.44 -11.29
CA ALA A 73 -18.38 -18.21 -11.90
C ALA A 73 -18.55 -18.42 -13.42
N TYR A 74 -19.76 -18.20 -13.94
CA TYR A 74 -20.05 -18.33 -15.37
C TYR A 74 -19.93 -16.97 -16.05
N VAL A 75 -18.99 -16.83 -16.99
CA VAL A 75 -18.95 -15.68 -17.92
C VAL A 75 -19.84 -15.98 -19.12
N PRO A 76 -20.97 -15.27 -19.33
CA PRO A 76 -21.88 -15.54 -20.44
C PRO A 76 -21.32 -15.01 -21.76
N VAL A 77 -20.78 -15.90 -22.60
CA VAL A 77 -20.32 -15.55 -23.96
C VAL A 77 -21.51 -15.20 -24.85
N VAL A 78 -21.66 -13.91 -25.17
CA VAL A 78 -22.73 -13.38 -26.02
C VAL A 78 -22.72 -14.05 -27.39
N ARG A 79 -23.81 -14.76 -27.72
CA ARG A 79 -24.12 -15.18 -29.09
C ARG A 79 -25.01 -14.13 -29.76
N LYS A 80 -24.80 -13.91 -31.07
CA LYS A 80 -25.70 -13.11 -31.91
C LYS A 80 -27.15 -13.65 -31.79
N SER A 81 -28.10 -12.73 -31.96
CA SER A 81 -29.57 -12.88 -32.01
C SER A 81 -30.31 -13.27 -30.73
N GLY A 82 -31.03 -12.30 -30.17
CA GLY A 82 -32.50 -12.35 -30.26
C GLY A 82 -33.28 -12.18 -28.96
N ASP A 83 -32.74 -12.63 -27.84
CA ASP A 83 -33.52 -12.84 -26.60
C ASP A 83 -32.89 -12.06 -25.43
N VAL A 84 -33.22 -10.76 -25.34
CA VAL A 84 -32.60 -9.84 -24.38
C VAL A 84 -33.16 -10.03 -22.96
N GLU A 85 -34.45 -10.38 -22.83
CA GLU A 85 -35.07 -10.70 -21.53
C GLU A 85 -34.38 -11.92 -20.89
N ALA A 86 -34.15 -13.00 -21.65
CA ALA A 86 -33.44 -14.18 -21.16
C ALA A 86 -31.96 -13.90 -20.76
N TYR A 87 -31.33 -12.88 -21.34
CA TYR A 87 -30.00 -12.42 -20.93
C TYR A 87 -30.06 -11.62 -19.63
N PHE A 88 -31.02 -10.69 -19.49
CA PHE A 88 -31.24 -9.94 -18.26
C PHE A 88 -31.60 -10.84 -17.06
N ASP A 89 -32.49 -11.83 -17.25
CA ASP A 89 -32.82 -12.82 -16.22
C ASP A 89 -31.55 -13.55 -15.75
N SER A 90 -30.65 -13.94 -16.67
CA SER A 90 -29.41 -14.65 -16.32
C SER A 90 -28.40 -13.81 -15.54
N ILE A 91 -28.38 -12.48 -15.73
CA ILE A 91 -27.55 -11.56 -14.93
C ILE A 91 -28.18 -11.37 -13.55
N ALA A 92 -29.50 -11.16 -13.50
CA ALA A 92 -30.23 -11.00 -12.23
C ALA A 92 -30.14 -12.25 -11.34
N GLU A 93 -30.23 -13.46 -11.91
CA GLU A 93 -29.99 -14.71 -11.18
C GLU A 93 -28.54 -14.81 -10.69
N ALA A 94 -27.53 -14.42 -11.49
CA ALA A 94 -26.12 -14.45 -11.09
C ALA A 94 -25.80 -13.47 -9.95
N GLU A 95 -26.36 -12.24 -9.98
CA GLU A 95 -26.22 -11.30 -8.86
C GLU A 95 -26.92 -11.82 -7.59
N LEU A 96 -28.06 -12.51 -7.71
CA LEU A 96 -28.76 -13.12 -6.58
C LEU A 96 -28.04 -14.35 -6.02
N GLU A 97 -27.38 -15.16 -6.84
CA GLU A 97 -26.48 -16.23 -6.37
C GLU A 97 -25.24 -15.64 -5.67
N LEU A 98 -24.63 -14.57 -6.18
CA LEU A 98 -23.50 -13.90 -5.52
C LEU A 98 -23.90 -13.27 -4.17
N LEU A 99 -25.04 -12.56 -4.11
CA LEU A 99 -25.58 -11.92 -2.88
C LEU A 99 -26.15 -12.92 -1.86
N SER A 100 -26.41 -14.18 -2.27
CA SER A 100 -26.77 -15.25 -1.33
C SER A 100 -25.55 -16.07 -0.91
N ALA A 101 -24.57 -16.28 -1.79
CA ALA A 101 -23.30 -16.91 -1.45
C ALA A 101 -22.52 -16.11 -0.40
N SER A 102 -22.46 -14.77 -0.50
CA SER A 102 -21.81 -13.94 0.53
C SER A 102 -22.49 -14.08 1.90
N ARG A 103 -23.82 -14.21 1.92
CA ARG A 103 -24.62 -14.46 3.15
C ARG A 103 -24.61 -15.92 3.62
N GLN A 104 -23.90 -16.81 2.93
CA GLN A 104 -23.83 -18.23 3.26
C GLN A 104 -22.42 -18.70 3.64
N TYR A 105 -21.42 -17.80 3.60
CA TYR A 105 -20.07 -18.04 4.14
C TYR A 105 -19.81 -17.39 5.51
N ASP A 106 -20.67 -16.46 5.97
CA ASP A 106 -20.69 -15.94 7.35
C ASP A 106 -21.15 -17.00 8.40
N GLY A 107 -20.68 -18.25 8.30
CA GLY A 107 -21.20 -19.32 9.17
C GLY A 107 -20.81 -20.78 8.89
N VAL A 108 -19.61 -21.06 8.34
CA VAL A 108 -18.94 -22.37 8.54
C VAL A 108 -17.42 -22.18 8.61
N ASP A 109 -16.87 -22.16 9.83
CA ASP A 109 -15.68 -22.93 10.21
C ASP A 109 -15.58 -22.89 11.76
N ASP A 110 -16.37 -23.76 12.40
CA ASP A 110 -16.22 -24.10 13.83
C ASP A 110 -15.02 -25.06 13.99
N ASP A 111 -14.07 -24.73 14.87
CA ASP A 111 -13.31 -25.68 15.72
C ASP A 111 -12.30 -24.90 16.64
N ASP A 112 -12.80 -24.34 17.76
CA ASP A 112 -12.28 -24.56 19.14
C ASP A 112 -12.76 -23.52 20.19
N ASP A 113 -13.81 -23.90 20.94
CA ASP A 113 -14.21 -23.57 22.34
C ASP A 113 -14.57 -22.13 22.87
N ASP A 114 -15.71 -22.14 23.61
CA ASP A 114 -16.25 -21.23 24.67
C ASP A 114 -16.56 -19.73 24.38
N SER A 115 -17.77 -19.15 24.57
CA SER A 115 -19.03 -19.39 25.36
C SER A 115 -19.03 -18.86 26.82
N ASP A 116 -20.07 -18.23 27.43
CA ASP A 116 -21.48 -17.83 27.16
C ASP A 116 -21.82 -16.66 28.13
N GLY A 117 -22.76 -15.69 27.97
CA GLY A 117 -23.79 -15.36 26.97
C GLY A 117 -25.03 -14.70 27.64
N TYR A 118 -25.81 -13.85 26.94
CA TYR A 118 -26.97 -13.13 27.53
C TYR A 118 -28.25 -13.18 26.67
N GLY A 119 -29.31 -13.89 27.11
CA GLY A 119 -30.50 -14.08 26.24
C GLY A 119 -31.81 -14.70 26.78
N VAL A 120 -32.08 -14.75 28.09
CA VAL A 120 -33.42 -15.01 28.71
C VAL A 120 -34.27 -16.19 28.14
N GLY A 121 -34.07 -17.40 28.67
CA GLY A 121 -34.79 -18.61 28.21
C GLY A 121 -36.20 -18.90 28.79
N VAL A 122 -36.84 -19.97 28.31
CA VAL A 122 -38.05 -20.62 28.89
C VAL A 122 -37.96 -22.15 28.76
N LYS A 123 -38.50 -22.89 29.74
CA LYS A 123 -38.35 -24.36 29.90
C LYS A 123 -39.47 -25.18 29.24
N ARG A 124 -39.14 -26.31 28.57
CA ARG A 124 -39.77 -27.66 28.78
C ARG A 124 -39.34 -28.75 27.78
N GLY A 125 -39.30 -30.01 28.24
CA GLY A 125 -39.94 -31.11 27.48
C GLY A 125 -39.12 -32.34 27.04
N GLN A 126 -38.70 -33.18 27.99
CA GLN A 126 -38.17 -34.54 27.77
C GLN A 126 -38.90 -35.39 26.68
N ARG A 127 -38.14 -36.20 25.91
CA ARG A 127 -38.17 -37.69 26.01
C ARG A 127 -37.16 -38.44 25.11
N GLN A 128 -36.73 -39.61 25.58
CA GLN A 128 -35.85 -40.58 24.88
C GLN A 128 -36.67 -41.66 24.16
N GLY A 129 -36.11 -42.32 23.12
CA GLY A 129 -36.85 -43.35 22.36
C GLY A 129 -36.09 -44.22 21.34
N LEU A 130 -35.09 -44.98 21.78
CA LEU A 130 -34.73 -46.35 21.33
C LEU A 130 -35.45 -46.98 20.10
N LEU A 131 -34.69 -47.53 19.13
CA LEU A 131 -34.64 -48.99 18.82
C LEU A 131 -33.71 -49.40 17.64
N LYS A 132 -33.23 -50.66 17.66
CA LYS A 132 -32.51 -51.37 16.58
C LYS A 132 -33.25 -52.69 16.25
N ARG A 133 -33.53 -53.00 14.96
CA ARG A 133 -33.34 -54.33 14.29
C ARG A 133 -34.18 -54.57 13.01
N THR A 134 -33.46 -54.83 11.92
CA THR A 134 -33.63 -55.87 10.86
C THR A 134 -34.87 -56.78 10.81
N HIS A 135 -35.46 -56.87 9.60
CA HIS A 135 -36.13 -58.03 8.97
C HIS A 135 -36.08 -57.77 7.44
N ASP A 136 -35.44 -58.54 6.54
CA ASP A 136 -35.59 -59.96 6.12
C ASP A 136 -36.87 -60.28 5.33
N GLY A 137 -36.72 -60.86 4.11
CA GLY A 137 -37.85 -61.30 3.28
C GLY A 137 -37.59 -61.59 1.78
N ARG A 138 -37.14 -62.82 1.45
CA ARG A 138 -37.45 -63.59 0.20
C ARG A 138 -36.89 -63.11 -1.17
N THR A 139 -36.69 -63.93 -2.22
CA THR A 139 -36.34 -65.37 -2.42
C THR A 139 -35.96 -65.57 -3.90
N GLY A 140 -34.93 -66.38 -4.25
CA GLY A 140 -34.82 -66.93 -5.61
C GLY A 140 -33.48 -67.56 -6.06
N TRP A 141 -33.48 -68.89 -6.23
CA TRP A 141 -32.63 -69.75 -7.11
C TRP A 141 -31.08 -69.63 -7.00
N ARG A 142 -30.31 -70.70 -6.76
CA ARG A 142 -29.93 -71.80 -7.69
C ARG A 142 -29.25 -71.30 -8.98
N THR A 143 -28.01 -71.66 -9.35
CA THR A 143 -27.06 -72.68 -8.81
C THR A 143 -25.60 -72.27 -9.09
N VAL A 144 -24.61 -73.16 -8.85
CA VAL A 144 -23.16 -73.02 -9.15
C VAL A 144 -22.37 -72.17 -8.14
N TYR A 145 -22.29 -72.68 -6.91
CA TYR A 145 -21.18 -72.38 -6.00
C TYR A 145 -19.88 -72.97 -6.56
N TYR A 146 -18.93 -72.11 -6.95
CA TYR A 146 -17.48 -72.25 -6.72
C TYR A 146 -16.71 -71.05 -7.32
N SER A 147 -17.25 -70.40 -8.37
CA SER A 147 -16.62 -69.24 -9.02
C SER A 147 -16.50 -67.99 -8.14
N LYS A 148 -17.44 -67.73 -7.22
CA LYS A 148 -17.54 -66.44 -6.51
C LYS A 148 -16.38 -66.17 -5.52
N TYR A 149 -15.75 -67.21 -4.97
CA TYR A 149 -14.55 -67.03 -4.14
C TYR A 149 -13.33 -66.65 -4.99
N TRP A 150 -13.16 -67.26 -6.16
CA TRP A 150 -12.08 -66.91 -7.09
C TRP A 150 -12.24 -65.47 -7.61
N TRP A 151 -13.46 -65.05 -7.94
CA TRP A 151 -13.72 -63.65 -8.33
C TRP A 151 -13.46 -62.64 -7.20
N ARG A 152 -13.79 -62.95 -5.94
CA ARG A 152 -13.44 -62.09 -4.80
C ARG A 152 -11.94 -62.03 -4.54
N ALA A 153 -11.24 -63.16 -4.66
CA ALA A 153 -9.78 -63.19 -4.58
C ALA A 153 -9.14 -62.38 -5.71
N LEU A 154 -9.66 -62.49 -6.95
CA LEU A 154 -9.17 -61.74 -8.10
C LEU A 154 -9.41 -60.23 -7.95
N ILE A 155 -10.57 -59.80 -7.45
CA ILE A 155 -10.79 -58.38 -7.08
C ILE A 155 -9.80 -57.92 -6.00
N GLY A 156 -9.55 -58.73 -4.97
CA GLY A 156 -8.55 -58.43 -3.94
C GLY A 156 -7.14 -58.26 -4.52
N VAL A 157 -6.73 -59.16 -5.42
CA VAL A 157 -5.44 -59.08 -6.12
C VAL A 157 -5.39 -57.86 -7.05
N VAL A 158 -6.47 -57.51 -7.74
CA VAL A 158 -6.54 -56.29 -8.57
C VAL A 158 -6.45 -55.03 -7.72
N VAL A 159 -7.12 -54.96 -6.57
CA VAL A 159 -7.02 -53.82 -5.63
C VAL A 159 -5.59 -53.70 -5.07
N VAL A 160 -4.96 -54.81 -4.69
CA VAL A 160 -3.56 -54.82 -4.24
C VAL A 160 -2.60 -54.43 -5.36
N LEU A 161 -2.83 -54.86 -6.61
CA LEU A 161 -2.03 -54.44 -7.76
C LEU A 161 -2.24 -52.96 -8.10
N VAL A 162 -3.46 -52.43 -8.01
CA VAL A 162 -3.72 -50.99 -8.20
C VAL A 162 -3.07 -50.16 -7.08
N LEU A 163 -3.13 -50.61 -5.83
CA LEU A 163 -2.43 -49.95 -4.71
C LEU A 163 -0.90 -50.03 -4.89
N LEU A 164 -0.36 -51.18 -5.32
CA LEU A 164 1.07 -51.31 -5.64
C LEU A 164 1.47 -50.42 -6.82
N VAL A 165 0.65 -50.30 -7.86
CA VAL A 165 0.89 -49.38 -8.99
C VAL A 165 0.78 -47.92 -8.56
N LEU A 166 -0.16 -47.56 -7.68
CA LEU A 166 -0.25 -46.21 -7.12
C LEU A 166 0.94 -45.89 -6.21
N VAL A 167 1.41 -46.83 -5.40
CA VAL A 167 2.66 -46.70 -4.63
C VAL A 167 3.87 -46.61 -5.55
N PHE A 168 3.93 -47.40 -6.64
CA PHE A 168 5.05 -47.33 -7.59
C PHE A 168 5.02 -46.07 -8.45
N LEU A 169 3.84 -45.52 -8.76
CA LEU A 169 3.67 -44.21 -9.40
C LEU A 169 3.95 -43.06 -8.43
N GLY A 170 3.63 -43.21 -7.15
CA GLY A 170 3.99 -42.28 -6.08
C GLY A 170 5.50 -42.25 -5.85
N LEU A 171 6.15 -43.43 -5.83
CA LEU A 171 7.61 -43.56 -5.77
C LEU A 171 8.28 -43.07 -7.07
N ALA A 172 7.71 -43.33 -8.24
CA ALA A 172 8.23 -42.82 -9.51
C ALA A 172 8.09 -41.30 -9.62
N ARG A 173 6.95 -40.72 -9.20
CA ARG A 173 6.81 -39.26 -9.02
C ARG A 173 7.79 -38.73 -7.99
N SER A 174 7.91 -39.33 -6.81
CA SER A 174 8.92 -38.95 -5.80
C SER A 174 10.36 -39.02 -6.34
N LYS A 175 10.63 -39.85 -7.35
CA LYS A 175 11.95 -39.96 -8.01
C LYS A 175 12.10 -39.15 -9.30
N GLN A 176 11.07 -38.38 -9.68
CA GLN A 176 11.02 -37.49 -10.86
C GLN A 176 10.60 -36.06 -10.50
N VAL A 177 10.14 -35.86 -9.26
CA VAL A 177 10.09 -34.60 -8.48
C VAL A 177 11.27 -34.61 -7.48
N GLY A 178 12.28 -35.46 -7.75
CA GLY A 178 13.57 -35.51 -7.05
C GLY A 178 14.68 -34.83 -7.84
N ASP A 179 14.36 -34.22 -8.99
CA ASP A 179 15.05 -33.03 -9.42
C ASP A 179 14.58 -31.92 -8.45
N GLU A 180 15.49 -31.42 -7.60
CA GLU A 180 15.22 -30.17 -6.89
C GLU A 180 15.00 -29.10 -7.97
N LEU A 181 13.78 -28.55 -8.00
CA LEU A 181 13.61 -27.20 -8.49
C LEU A 181 14.41 -26.33 -7.54
N ASP A 182 15.63 -26.00 -7.96
CA ASP A 182 16.52 -25.06 -7.29
C ASP A 182 15.89 -23.66 -7.43
N TYR A 183 14.86 -23.44 -6.62
CA TYR A 183 14.20 -22.16 -6.43
C TYR A 183 15.25 -21.24 -5.81
N SER A 184 16.01 -20.57 -6.67
CA SER A 184 17.08 -19.63 -6.34
C SER A 184 16.51 -18.41 -5.61
N MET A 185 16.14 -18.60 -4.34
CA MET A 185 15.66 -17.58 -3.43
C MET A 185 16.75 -16.52 -3.28
N ILE A 186 16.52 -15.35 -3.87
CA ILE A 186 17.43 -14.21 -3.78
C ILE A 186 17.55 -13.85 -2.29
N PRO A 187 18.76 -13.93 -1.69
CA PRO A 187 18.94 -13.72 -0.26
C PRO A 187 19.08 -12.22 0.07
N ALA A 188 18.44 -11.78 1.14
CA ALA A 188 18.63 -10.43 1.67
C ALA A 188 20.06 -10.23 2.19
N GLU A 189 20.65 -9.07 1.89
CA GLU A 189 21.90 -8.64 2.51
C GLU A 189 21.72 -8.42 4.02
N SER A 190 22.82 -8.53 4.78
CA SER A 190 22.81 -8.35 6.24
C SER A 190 23.55 -7.09 6.69
N TRP A 191 22.89 -6.27 7.50
CA TRP A 191 23.43 -5.03 8.06
C TRP A 191 23.28 -4.99 9.59
N PHE A 192 24.40 -5.19 10.29
CA PHE A 192 24.47 -5.22 11.74
C PHE A 192 25.72 -4.46 12.23
N PRO A 193 25.69 -3.86 13.44
CA PRO A 193 24.54 -3.76 14.35
C PRO A 193 23.49 -2.75 13.87
N SER A 194 22.36 -2.63 14.58
CA SER A 194 21.37 -1.57 14.35
C SER A 194 21.97 -0.20 14.70
N PRO A 195 21.91 0.82 13.82
CA PRO A 195 22.37 2.16 14.14
C PRO A 195 21.58 2.76 15.30
N ARG A 196 22.28 3.40 16.25
CA ARG A 196 21.68 4.09 17.40
C ARG A 196 21.18 5.48 16.98
N GLY A 197 20.05 5.91 17.52
CA GLY A 197 19.49 7.24 17.26
C GLY A 197 20.18 8.37 18.03
N GLY A 198 19.83 9.63 17.71
CA GLY A 198 20.37 10.82 18.37
C GLY A 198 21.70 11.33 17.79
N ALA A 199 22.09 10.86 16.59
CA ALA A 199 23.27 11.33 15.87
C ALA A 199 23.05 12.71 15.21
N LEU A 200 21.80 13.04 14.88
CA LEU A 200 21.44 14.29 14.22
C LEU A 200 21.08 15.38 15.23
N LYS A 201 21.52 16.60 14.93
CA LYS A 201 21.53 17.74 15.86
C LYS A 201 20.11 18.23 16.20
N GLU A 202 19.19 18.04 15.28
CA GLU A 202 17.79 18.44 15.32
C GLU A 202 17.02 17.59 16.36
N TRP A 203 17.38 16.32 16.48
CA TRP A 203 16.83 15.36 17.46
C TRP A 203 17.66 15.23 18.74
N ALA A 204 18.91 15.70 18.75
CA ALA A 204 19.88 15.51 19.83
C ALA A 204 19.38 15.97 21.22
N ALA A 205 18.61 17.06 21.29
CA ALA A 205 18.08 17.56 22.56
C ALA A 205 17.02 16.63 23.15
N ASP A 206 16.16 16.05 22.30
CA ASP A 206 15.07 15.16 22.72
C ASP A 206 15.59 13.76 23.02
N TYR A 207 16.61 13.29 22.29
CA TYR A 207 17.38 12.10 22.65
C TYR A 207 18.08 12.21 24.00
N GLN A 208 18.58 13.39 24.38
CA GLN A 208 19.16 13.60 25.71
C GLN A 208 18.09 13.56 26.82
N LYS A 209 16.89 14.13 26.60
CA LYS A 209 15.76 13.96 27.53
C LYS A 209 15.36 12.48 27.65
N ALA A 210 15.20 11.81 26.51
CA ALA A 210 14.76 10.42 26.41
C ALA A 210 15.74 9.47 27.10
N ALA A 211 17.04 9.57 26.82
CA ALA A 211 18.06 8.75 27.47
C ALA A 211 18.11 8.95 29.01
N LEU A 212 17.84 10.16 29.50
CA LEU A 212 17.72 10.43 30.94
C LEU A 212 16.44 9.83 31.55
N LEU A 213 15.32 9.77 30.81
CA LEU A 213 14.09 9.10 31.26
C LEU A 213 14.27 7.58 31.27
N VAL A 214 14.79 7.01 30.17
CA VAL A 214 15.09 5.58 29.99
C VAL A 214 16.18 5.10 30.96
N GLY A 215 17.08 5.98 31.39
CA GLY A 215 18.05 5.69 32.46
C GLY A 215 17.43 5.43 33.84
N ASN A 216 16.18 5.87 34.07
CA ASN A 216 15.45 5.67 35.32
C ASN A 216 14.39 4.54 35.27
N MET A 217 14.06 4.03 34.08
CA MET A 217 13.09 2.94 33.90
C MET A 217 13.67 1.57 34.31
N THR A 218 12.83 0.71 34.88
CA THR A 218 13.08 -0.74 35.02
C THR A 218 13.14 -1.45 33.66
N LEU A 219 13.62 -2.70 33.63
CA LEU A 219 13.57 -3.54 32.43
C LEU A 219 12.12 -3.82 31.99
N ILE A 220 11.22 -4.06 32.95
CA ILE A 220 9.79 -4.29 32.68
C ILE A 220 9.17 -3.07 31.98
N GLU A 221 9.44 -1.88 32.47
CA GLU A 221 8.94 -0.62 31.90
C GLU A 221 9.53 -0.32 30.51
N LYS A 222 10.77 -0.71 30.25
CA LYS A 222 11.39 -0.61 28.91
C LYS A 222 10.68 -1.53 27.91
N VAL A 223 10.44 -2.77 28.30
CA VAL A 223 9.78 -3.76 27.43
C VAL A 223 8.30 -3.42 27.20
N ASN A 224 7.63 -2.84 28.20
CA ASN A 224 6.27 -2.28 28.09
C ASN A 224 6.16 -1.26 26.95
N ILE A 225 7.12 -0.34 26.83
CA ILE A 225 7.09 0.71 25.79
C ILE A 225 7.33 0.12 24.39
N THR A 226 8.12 -0.96 24.28
CA THR A 226 8.39 -1.63 22.99
C THR A 226 7.32 -2.63 22.56
N THR A 227 6.43 -3.07 23.44
CA THR A 227 5.45 -4.13 23.15
C THR A 227 4.03 -3.63 23.29
N GLY A 228 3.20 -3.85 22.28
CA GLY A 228 1.76 -3.63 22.41
C GLY A 228 1.12 -4.54 23.48
N THR A 229 -0.02 -4.14 24.02
CA THR A 229 -0.69 -4.85 25.13
C THR A 229 -1.53 -6.06 24.70
N GLY A 230 -1.62 -6.33 23.38
CA GLY A 230 -2.48 -7.34 22.78
C GLY A 230 -3.69 -6.73 22.06
N TRP A 231 -4.23 -7.46 21.09
CA TRP A 231 -5.40 -7.03 20.31
C TRP A 231 -6.63 -6.82 21.21
N GLN A 232 -7.24 -5.64 21.09
CA GLN A 232 -8.35 -5.16 21.94
C GLN A 232 -8.08 -5.09 23.46
N MET A 233 -6.81 -5.04 23.87
CA MET A 233 -6.39 -4.93 25.29
C MET A 233 -6.19 -3.48 25.76
N GLY A 234 -6.66 -2.53 24.97
CA GLY A 234 -6.75 -1.09 25.24
C GLY A 234 -7.71 -0.44 24.24
N LEU A 235 -7.91 0.88 24.31
CA LEU A 235 -8.95 1.57 23.52
C LEU A 235 -8.64 1.71 22.02
N CYS A 236 -7.36 1.83 21.65
CA CYS A 236 -6.93 2.04 20.27
C CYS A 236 -6.59 0.72 19.58
N VAL A 237 -6.46 0.70 18.25
CA VAL A 237 -6.10 -0.55 17.50
C VAL A 237 -4.69 -1.04 17.83
N GLY A 238 -3.80 -0.16 18.29
CA GLY A 238 -2.59 -0.50 19.02
C GLY A 238 -2.44 0.34 20.29
N ASN A 239 -1.97 -0.28 21.38
CA ASN A 239 -1.68 0.41 22.65
C ASN A 239 -0.39 -0.18 23.24
N THR A 240 0.56 0.64 23.70
CA THR A 240 1.78 0.15 24.40
C THR A 240 1.56 -0.01 25.90
N GLY A 241 2.40 -0.79 26.58
CA GLY A 241 2.45 -0.72 28.04
C GLY A 241 2.99 0.64 28.55
N PRO A 242 2.51 1.15 29.69
CA PRO A 242 3.05 2.38 30.32
C PRO A 242 4.38 2.12 31.06
N ALA A 243 5.10 3.19 31.41
CA ALA A 243 6.15 3.16 32.42
C ALA A 243 5.80 4.07 33.61
N GLU A 244 5.13 3.49 34.61
CA GLU A 244 4.49 4.21 35.71
C GLU A 244 5.47 4.98 36.60
N SER A 245 6.64 4.42 36.92
CA SER A 245 7.60 5.02 37.88
C SER A 245 8.23 6.32 37.37
N VAL A 246 8.24 6.52 36.06
CA VAL A 246 8.73 7.72 35.37
C VAL A 246 7.59 8.54 34.73
N HIS A 247 6.33 8.16 34.98
CA HIS A 247 5.13 8.75 34.38
C HIS A 247 5.20 8.85 32.84
N PHE A 248 5.62 7.79 32.14
CA PHE A 248 5.43 7.69 30.69
C PHE A 248 4.11 6.95 30.39
N PRO A 249 3.20 7.52 29.59
CA PRO A 249 1.88 6.95 29.36
C PRO A 249 1.93 5.73 28.44
N SER A 250 0.85 4.93 28.44
CA SER A 250 0.51 4.09 27.28
C SER A 250 0.32 4.99 26.07
N LEU A 251 0.96 4.67 24.94
CA LEU A 251 0.73 5.36 23.67
C LEU A 251 -0.46 4.72 22.95
N CYS A 252 -1.38 5.53 22.46
CA CYS A 252 -2.46 5.13 21.55
C CYS A 252 -1.98 5.24 20.09
N LEU A 253 -2.10 4.15 19.33
CA LEU A 253 -1.84 4.06 17.91
C LEU A 253 -3.15 3.79 17.16
N GLN A 254 -3.53 4.66 16.22
CA GLN A 254 -4.84 4.58 15.55
C GLN A 254 -4.77 4.74 14.03
N ASP A 255 -5.52 3.90 13.30
CA ASP A 255 -5.78 4.04 11.87
C ASP A 255 -6.62 5.31 11.58
N GLY A 256 -6.62 5.84 10.35
CA GLY A 256 -5.92 5.39 9.15
C GLY A 256 -5.50 6.56 8.26
N PRO A 257 -5.03 6.33 7.02
CA PRO A 257 -4.50 7.39 6.15
C PRO A 257 -5.52 8.46 5.68
N MET A 258 -6.81 8.32 6.01
CA MET A 258 -7.91 9.21 5.59
C MET A 258 -8.71 9.88 6.72
N GLY A 259 -8.31 9.72 7.98
CA GLY A 259 -9.04 10.18 9.17
C GLY A 259 -8.93 9.12 10.29
N ILE A 260 -9.81 9.15 11.30
CA ILE A 260 -9.72 8.22 12.44
C ILE A 260 -10.68 7.03 12.27
N ARG A 261 -10.14 5.81 12.27
CA ARG A 261 -10.89 4.55 12.21
C ARG A 261 -11.56 4.25 13.55
N TYR A 262 -12.75 3.64 13.49
CA TYR A 262 -13.54 3.25 14.67
C TYR A 262 -13.72 4.38 15.71
N ALA A 263 -14.07 5.58 15.26
CA ALA A 263 -14.30 6.73 16.14
C ALA A 263 -15.52 7.54 15.70
N ASP A 264 -16.29 8.04 16.68
CA ASP A 264 -17.40 8.97 16.45
C ASP A 264 -16.91 10.41 16.13
N HIS A 265 -17.80 11.26 15.58
CA HIS A 265 -17.61 12.72 15.45
C HIS A 265 -16.24 13.18 14.87
N ILE A 266 -15.73 12.44 13.88
CA ILE A 266 -14.53 12.71 13.08
C ILE A 266 -14.91 12.95 11.61
N SER A 267 -13.94 13.24 10.75
CA SER A 267 -14.19 13.46 9.31
C SER A 267 -13.67 12.32 8.44
N ALA A 268 -14.41 12.00 7.37
CA ALA A 268 -13.95 11.18 6.27
C ALA A 268 -13.41 12.07 5.14
N PHE A 269 -12.12 12.38 5.22
CA PHE A 269 -11.39 13.05 4.15
C PHE A 269 -11.23 12.12 2.94
N PRO A 270 -11.02 12.64 1.71
CA PRO A 270 -10.56 11.81 0.61
C PRO A 270 -9.25 11.08 0.97
N PRO A 271 -9.02 9.83 0.54
CA PRO A 271 -7.80 9.07 0.81
C PRO A 271 -6.64 9.55 -0.08
N GLY A 272 -5.52 8.83 -0.06
CA GLY A 272 -4.29 9.21 -0.76
C GLY A 272 -4.49 9.51 -2.24
N LEU A 273 -5.24 8.68 -2.97
CA LEU A 273 -5.33 8.77 -4.43
C LEU A 273 -5.96 10.08 -4.92
N THR A 274 -7.13 10.42 -4.39
CA THR A 274 -7.83 11.69 -4.65
C THR A 274 -6.99 12.88 -4.19
N THR A 275 -6.28 12.73 -3.06
CA THR A 275 -5.38 13.75 -2.49
C THR A 275 -4.18 14.02 -3.42
N GLY A 276 -3.58 12.97 -3.99
CA GLY A 276 -2.53 13.06 -4.99
C GLY A 276 -3.01 13.64 -6.33
N ALA A 277 -4.22 13.27 -6.76
CA ALA A 277 -4.87 13.82 -7.96
C ALA A 277 -5.08 15.35 -7.90
N THR A 278 -5.03 15.97 -6.71
CA THR A 278 -5.03 17.44 -6.59
C THR A 278 -3.76 18.10 -7.14
N TRP A 279 -2.60 17.42 -7.03
CA TRP A 279 -1.24 17.95 -7.22
C TRP A 279 -0.94 19.25 -6.45
N ASN A 280 -1.67 19.52 -5.36
CA ASN A 280 -1.65 20.78 -4.62
C ASN A 280 -1.00 20.62 -3.23
N ARG A 281 0.28 20.97 -3.11
CA ARG A 281 1.06 20.81 -1.85
C ARG A 281 0.41 21.48 -0.63
N ASP A 282 -0.14 22.68 -0.80
CA ASP A 282 -0.71 23.43 0.30
C ASP A 282 -2.01 22.75 0.80
N LEU A 283 -2.85 22.30 -0.13
CA LEU A 283 -4.09 21.57 0.19
C LEU A 283 -3.82 20.17 0.78
N ILE A 284 -2.78 19.48 0.32
CA ILE A 284 -2.30 18.21 0.93
C ILE A 284 -1.86 18.46 2.38
N ARG A 285 -1.15 19.57 2.65
CA ARG A 285 -0.79 19.95 4.02
C ARG A 285 -2.01 20.36 4.85
N GLU A 286 -2.96 21.12 4.32
CA GLU A 286 -4.22 21.47 5.01
C GLU A 286 -4.98 20.22 5.47
N ARG A 287 -5.10 19.20 4.62
CA ARG A 287 -5.64 17.88 4.97
C ARG A 287 -4.86 17.21 6.10
N GLY A 288 -3.52 17.22 6.02
CA GLY A 288 -2.66 16.69 7.09
C GLY A 288 -2.85 17.40 8.44
N ILE A 289 -2.99 18.73 8.43
CA ILE A 289 -3.25 19.54 9.63
C ILE A 289 -4.59 19.17 10.24
N ALA A 290 -5.64 18.98 9.43
CA ALA A 290 -6.97 18.63 9.90
C ALA A 290 -7.00 17.23 10.55
N MET A 291 -6.42 16.21 9.90
CA MET A 291 -6.30 14.85 10.47
C MET A 291 -5.46 14.84 11.76
N GLY A 292 -4.36 15.59 11.80
CA GLY A 292 -3.53 15.72 13.01
C GLY A 292 -4.25 16.42 14.16
N LEU A 293 -5.14 17.37 13.87
CA LEU A 293 -5.95 18.03 14.89
C LEU A 293 -7.02 17.08 15.44
N GLU A 294 -7.70 16.32 14.56
CA GLU A 294 -8.65 15.30 14.99
C GLU A 294 -7.99 14.24 15.88
N ALA A 295 -6.83 13.71 15.45
CA ALA A 295 -6.09 12.70 16.19
C ALA A 295 -5.68 13.20 17.58
N ARG A 296 -5.19 14.45 17.68
CA ARG A 296 -4.90 15.09 18.96
C ARG A 296 -6.14 15.23 19.85
N LEU A 297 -7.28 15.65 19.28
CA LEU A 297 -8.53 15.85 20.03
C LEU A 297 -9.15 14.53 20.51
N LYS A 298 -8.97 13.43 19.78
CA LYS A 298 -9.34 12.07 20.22
C LYS A 298 -8.35 11.41 21.19
N GLY A 299 -7.17 12.01 21.40
CA GLY A 299 -6.14 11.50 22.30
C GLY A 299 -5.18 10.47 21.68
N VAL A 300 -5.10 10.42 20.35
CA VAL A 300 -4.22 9.52 19.58
C VAL A 300 -2.78 10.06 19.60
N ASN A 301 -1.82 9.23 20.02
CA ASN A 301 -0.40 9.59 20.05
C ASN A 301 0.27 9.40 18.68
N VAL A 302 -0.10 8.32 17.97
CA VAL A 302 0.46 7.93 16.66
C VAL A 302 -0.70 7.70 15.67
N LEU A 303 -0.73 8.47 14.58
CA LEU A 303 -1.66 8.27 13.48
C LEU A 303 -1.00 7.39 12.41
N LEU A 304 -1.66 6.31 12.02
CA LEU A 304 -1.12 5.25 11.15
C LEU A 304 -1.21 5.60 9.67
N GLY A 305 -0.63 6.74 9.31
CA GLY A 305 -0.46 7.21 7.93
C GLY A 305 0.46 8.44 7.86
N PRO A 306 0.76 8.92 6.64
CA PRO A 306 0.19 8.50 5.35
C PRO A 306 0.73 7.17 4.81
N SER A 307 0.04 6.62 3.81
CA SER A 307 0.52 5.47 3.03
C SER A 307 1.30 5.93 1.79
N MET A 308 2.36 5.21 1.45
CA MET A 308 3.18 5.32 0.22
C MET A 308 3.81 3.99 -0.22
N GLY A 309 3.53 2.89 0.49
CA GLY A 309 3.72 1.51 0.09
C GLY A 309 2.38 0.79 0.30
N PRO A 310 1.62 0.37 -0.72
CA PRO A 310 2.00 0.28 -2.14
C PRO A 310 2.41 1.60 -2.77
N LEU A 311 3.45 1.54 -3.62
CA LEU A 311 3.72 2.60 -4.58
C LEU A 311 2.75 2.53 -5.77
N GLY A 312 2.21 1.34 -6.06
CA GLY A 312 1.23 1.10 -7.11
C GLY A 312 1.79 0.35 -8.32
N MET A 313 2.74 -0.57 -8.10
CA MET A 313 3.38 -1.35 -9.18
C MET A 313 2.37 -2.16 -9.99
N MET A 314 1.40 -2.80 -9.32
CA MET A 314 0.25 -3.42 -9.97
C MET A 314 -0.95 -2.46 -9.95
N PRO A 315 -1.53 -2.02 -11.09
CA PRO A 315 -2.70 -1.14 -11.11
C PRO A 315 -3.96 -1.77 -10.51
N ALA A 316 -4.00 -3.10 -10.39
CA ALA A 316 -5.05 -3.87 -9.75
C ALA A 316 -4.88 -4.00 -8.21
N GLY A 317 -3.73 -3.61 -7.65
CA GLY A 317 -3.35 -3.77 -6.24
C GLY A 317 -4.36 -3.14 -5.26
N GLY A 318 -4.76 -3.91 -4.26
CA GLY A 318 -5.95 -3.65 -3.44
C GLY A 318 -5.92 -2.36 -2.63
N ARG A 319 -4.73 -1.94 -2.17
CA ARG A 319 -4.52 -0.78 -1.28
C ARG A 319 -3.93 0.46 -1.97
N ASN A 320 -3.76 0.45 -3.28
CA ASN A 320 -3.19 1.58 -4.04
C ASN A 320 -3.88 2.92 -3.75
N TRP A 321 -5.17 2.88 -3.43
CA TRP A 321 -5.98 4.06 -3.16
C TRP A 321 -5.67 4.78 -1.84
N GLU A 322 -5.04 4.10 -0.88
CA GLU A 322 -4.55 4.71 0.36
C GLU A 322 -3.31 5.59 0.11
N ALA A 323 -2.57 5.30 -0.95
CA ALA A 323 -1.36 6.00 -1.38
C ALA A 323 -1.67 7.03 -2.50
N PHE A 324 -0.69 7.85 -2.90
CA PHE A 324 -0.97 9.09 -3.64
C PHE A 324 -0.91 9.01 -5.17
N GLY A 325 -0.69 7.84 -5.76
CA GLY A 325 -0.46 7.67 -7.20
C GLY A 325 0.62 6.65 -7.49
N SER A 326 1.14 6.63 -8.72
CA SER A 326 2.18 5.68 -9.17
C SER A 326 3.61 6.24 -9.17
N ASP A 327 3.79 7.56 -9.21
CA ASP A 327 5.13 8.16 -9.31
C ASP A 327 5.74 8.47 -7.92
N PRO A 328 6.98 8.04 -7.64
CA PRO A 328 7.65 8.26 -6.35
C PRO A 328 7.92 9.73 -5.98
N VAL A 329 7.99 10.66 -6.94
CA VAL A 329 8.13 12.09 -6.63
C VAL A 329 6.79 12.71 -6.26
N LEU A 330 5.69 12.30 -6.91
CA LEU A 330 4.33 12.67 -6.49
C LEU A 330 4.01 12.11 -5.10
N GLN A 331 4.23 10.81 -4.91
CA GLN A 331 4.09 10.09 -3.64
C GLN A 331 4.95 10.71 -2.53
N GLY A 332 6.25 10.94 -2.78
CA GLY A 332 7.17 11.50 -1.78
C GLY A 332 6.85 12.92 -1.36
N VAL A 333 6.42 13.77 -2.31
CA VAL A 333 5.93 15.12 -1.99
C VAL A 333 4.64 15.06 -1.18
N ALA A 334 3.66 14.25 -1.58
CA ALA A 334 2.37 14.20 -0.92
C ALA A 334 2.45 13.59 0.50
N ALA A 335 3.28 12.56 0.68
CA ALA A 335 3.63 12.02 1.99
C ALA A 335 4.30 13.08 2.87
N ALA A 336 5.37 13.71 2.38
CA ALA A 336 6.10 14.74 3.12
C ALA A 336 5.22 15.92 3.57
N GLU A 337 4.27 16.37 2.75
CA GLU A 337 3.36 17.45 3.11
C GLU A 337 2.25 17.00 4.07
N THR A 338 1.75 15.76 3.94
CA THR A 338 0.80 15.19 4.90
C THR A 338 1.43 15.00 6.28
N ILE A 339 2.67 14.49 6.35
CA ILE A 339 3.46 14.31 7.58
C ILE A 339 3.65 15.64 8.31
N LYS A 340 4.11 16.69 7.61
CA LYS A 340 4.27 18.04 8.20
C LYS A 340 2.96 18.57 8.77
N GLY A 341 1.83 18.29 8.11
CA GLY A 341 0.51 18.66 8.61
C GLY A 341 0.15 17.92 9.90
N ILE A 342 0.22 16.60 9.92
CA ILE A 342 -0.10 15.76 11.09
C ILE A 342 0.75 16.18 12.29
N GLN A 343 2.08 16.23 12.10
CA GLN A 343 3.03 16.47 13.18
C GLN A 343 3.02 17.92 13.70
N SER A 344 2.49 18.89 12.94
CA SER A 344 2.27 20.26 13.43
C SER A 344 1.30 20.35 14.62
N ASN A 345 0.44 19.33 14.80
CA ASN A 345 -0.43 19.19 15.96
C ASN A 345 0.22 18.44 17.14
N GLY A 346 1.44 17.92 16.97
CA GLY A 346 2.15 17.11 17.96
C GLY A 346 1.85 15.61 17.90
N VAL A 347 1.01 15.15 16.96
CA VAL A 347 0.72 13.73 16.73
C VAL A 347 1.84 13.10 15.91
N MET A 348 2.33 11.92 16.28
CA MET A 348 3.34 11.21 15.50
C MET A 348 2.72 10.66 14.21
N ALA A 349 3.33 10.95 13.06
CA ALA A 349 2.92 10.37 11.79
C ALA A 349 3.67 9.06 11.53
N THR A 350 3.08 8.19 10.70
CA THR A 350 3.62 6.85 10.40
C THR A 350 3.74 6.66 8.89
N ALA A 351 4.97 6.59 8.37
CA ALA A 351 5.16 6.24 6.96
C ALA A 351 4.94 4.73 6.78
N LYS A 352 3.93 4.32 5.99
CA LYS A 352 3.57 2.90 5.80
C LYS A 352 3.33 2.52 4.33
N HIS A 353 3.51 1.26 3.91
CA HIS A 353 4.09 0.11 4.62
C HIS A 353 5.49 -0.13 4.03
N PHE A 354 6.54 -0.04 4.86
CA PHE A 354 7.95 -0.12 4.44
C PHE A 354 8.41 -1.59 4.32
N VAL A 355 8.68 -2.13 3.14
CA VAL A 355 8.53 -1.60 1.77
C VAL A 355 8.21 -2.77 0.82
N MET A 356 7.65 -2.50 -0.36
CA MET A 356 7.21 -3.50 -1.36
C MET A 356 5.91 -4.27 -1.05
N ASN A 357 4.96 -3.69 -0.30
CA ASN A 357 3.61 -4.26 -0.17
C ASN A 357 2.73 -3.84 -1.36
N GLU A 358 3.05 -4.34 -2.55
CA GLU A 358 2.44 -3.91 -3.82
C GLU A 358 1.19 -4.71 -4.22
N GLN A 359 0.89 -5.83 -3.54
CA GLN A 359 -0.32 -6.62 -3.69
C GLN A 359 -0.76 -7.22 -2.34
N GLU A 360 -2.05 -7.52 -2.21
CA GLU A 360 -2.62 -8.12 -1.00
C GLU A 360 -2.61 -9.67 -1.02
N HIS A 361 -2.70 -10.28 -2.20
CA HIS A 361 -2.60 -11.74 -2.32
C HIS A 361 -1.29 -12.25 -1.72
N PHE A 362 -1.40 -13.23 -0.83
CA PHE A 362 -0.29 -13.85 -0.11
C PHE A 362 0.50 -12.95 0.85
N ARG A 363 0.00 -11.75 1.19
CA ARG A 363 0.64 -10.82 2.14
C ARG A 363 0.79 -11.42 3.55
N GLN A 364 -0.20 -12.20 4.01
CA GLN A 364 -0.22 -12.85 5.32
C GLN A 364 -0.34 -14.37 5.19
N PRO A 365 0.29 -15.18 6.09
CA PRO A 365 0.28 -16.63 5.94
C PRO A 365 -1.08 -17.29 6.19
N PHE A 366 -1.77 -16.90 7.27
CA PHE A 366 -3.05 -17.50 7.65
C PHE A 366 -4.21 -17.05 6.76
N GLU A 367 -4.19 -15.78 6.30
CA GLU A 367 -5.16 -15.20 5.37
C GLU A 367 -5.26 -15.98 4.04
N TRP A 368 -4.18 -16.66 3.63
CA TRP A 368 -4.09 -17.38 2.34
C TRP A 368 -3.73 -18.87 2.47
N GLY A 369 -3.66 -19.42 3.69
CA GLY A 369 -3.35 -20.84 3.92
C GLY A 369 -1.94 -21.28 3.51
N ILE A 370 -0.97 -20.34 3.47
CA ILE A 370 0.42 -20.56 3.04
C ILE A 370 1.37 -20.60 4.27
N PRO A 371 2.55 -21.25 4.19
CA PRO A 371 3.44 -21.40 5.36
C PRO A 371 4.14 -20.09 5.76
N THR A 372 4.38 -19.18 4.83
CA THR A 372 4.83 -17.81 5.08
C THR A 372 4.39 -16.88 3.95
N ALA A 373 4.50 -15.56 4.15
CA ALA A 373 4.10 -14.53 3.20
C ALA A 373 4.90 -14.58 1.88
N LEU A 374 4.42 -13.90 0.83
CA LEU A 374 5.19 -13.72 -0.40
C LEU A 374 6.54 -13.02 -0.17
N SER A 375 7.48 -13.23 -1.10
CA SER A 375 8.68 -12.42 -1.24
C SER A 375 8.57 -11.50 -2.46
N SER A 376 8.54 -10.20 -2.18
CA SER A 376 8.72 -9.13 -3.16
C SER A 376 10.21 -8.98 -3.45
N ASN A 377 10.68 -9.57 -4.54
CA ASN A 377 12.10 -9.58 -4.91
C ASN A 377 12.43 -8.36 -5.77
N VAL A 378 13.35 -7.49 -5.33
CA VAL A 378 13.66 -6.22 -5.99
C VAL A 378 15.15 -5.92 -6.01
N GLY A 379 15.63 -5.38 -7.13
CA GLY A 379 17.01 -4.92 -7.30
C GLY A 379 17.29 -3.61 -6.57
N ASP A 380 18.50 -3.51 -5.98
CA ASP A 380 18.96 -2.39 -5.14
C ASP A 380 18.75 -1.01 -5.80
N ARG A 381 18.95 -0.90 -7.11
CA ARG A 381 18.71 0.35 -7.87
C ARG A 381 17.24 0.77 -7.92
N ALA A 382 16.32 -0.16 -8.20
CA ALA A 382 14.89 0.17 -8.22
C ALA A 382 14.37 0.44 -6.81
N LEU A 383 14.88 -0.27 -5.81
CA LEU A 383 14.58 0.02 -4.40
C LEU A 383 14.89 1.50 -4.05
N HIS A 384 16.06 2.03 -4.43
CA HIS A 384 16.42 3.43 -4.13
C HIS A 384 15.77 4.48 -5.07
N GLU A 385 15.64 4.22 -6.37
CA GLU A 385 15.05 5.16 -7.34
C GLU A 385 13.51 5.21 -7.36
N VAL A 386 12.85 4.20 -6.78
CA VAL A 386 11.41 3.98 -6.91
C VAL A 386 10.77 3.82 -5.52
N PHE A 387 10.93 2.66 -4.86
CA PHE A 387 10.09 2.32 -3.70
C PHE A 387 10.52 2.98 -2.37
N ALA A 388 11.81 3.17 -2.13
CA ALA A 388 12.33 3.85 -0.94
C ALA A 388 12.37 5.39 -1.09
N TRP A 389 12.27 5.92 -2.32
CA TRP A 389 12.27 7.37 -2.58
C TRP A 389 11.21 8.15 -1.77
N PRO A 390 9.92 7.76 -1.70
CA PRO A 390 8.94 8.49 -0.90
C PRO A 390 9.18 8.37 0.61
N PHE A 391 9.80 7.28 1.09
CA PHE A 391 10.22 7.14 2.48
C PHE A 391 11.42 8.05 2.80
N ALA A 392 12.37 8.21 1.88
CA ALA A 392 13.49 9.16 2.03
C ALA A 392 12.99 10.61 2.18
N GLU A 393 12.03 11.05 1.35
CA GLU A 393 11.43 12.38 1.52
C GLU A 393 10.52 12.48 2.76
N SER A 394 9.96 11.37 3.23
CA SER A 394 9.21 11.31 4.51
C SER A 394 10.12 11.47 5.73
N ILE A 395 11.30 10.84 5.74
CA ILE A 395 12.29 11.00 6.81
C ILE A 395 12.90 12.41 6.79
N ARG A 396 13.14 12.96 5.60
CA ARG A 396 13.49 14.38 5.40
C ARG A 396 12.38 15.35 5.79
N ALA A 397 11.13 14.90 5.83
CA ALA A 397 9.98 15.60 6.39
C ALA A 397 9.79 15.35 7.89
N ASP A 398 10.80 14.79 8.56
CA ASP A 398 10.91 14.63 10.01
C ASP A 398 9.93 13.61 10.62
N VAL A 399 9.56 12.57 9.84
CA VAL A 399 8.56 11.57 10.29
C VAL A 399 9.00 10.84 11.57
N ALA A 400 8.12 10.81 12.56
CA ALA A 400 8.41 10.26 13.88
C ALA A 400 8.41 8.72 13.94
N SER A 401 7.67 8.06 13.04
CA SER A 401 7.58 6.60 13.00
C SER A 401 7.47 6.03 11.58
N VAL A 402 7.89 4.77 11.42
CA VAL A 402 7.79 4.01 10.17
C VAL A 402 7.20 2.64 10.49
N MET A 403 6.27 2.16 9.68
CA MET A 403 5.67 0.84 9.82
C MET A 403 6.30 -0.13 8.83
N CYS A 404 6.94 -1.19 9.31
CA CYS A 404 7.43 -2.27 8.46
C CYS A 404 6.29 -3.20 8.03
N ALA A 405 6.36 -3.67 6.78
CA ALA A 405 5.27 -4.40 6.11
C ALA A 405 5.25 -5.91 6.41
N TYR A 406 4.17 -6.59 5.98
CA TYR A 406 3.94 -8.03 6.20
C TYR A 406 4.89 -8.96 5.44
N GLN A 407 5.05 -8.68 4.15
CA GLN A 407 5.72 -9.55 3.19
C GLN A 407 7.24 -9.60 3.39
N MET A 408 7.86 -10.58 2.75
CA MET A 408 9.31 -10.67 2.63
C MET A 408 9.80 -9.76 1.51
N VAL A 409 11.01 -9.24 1.66
CA VAL A 409 11.76 -8.58 0.59
C VAL A 409 13.09 -9.30 0.46
N ASN A 410 13.37 -9.82 -0.74
CA ASN A 410 14.51 -10.71 -1.00
C ASN A 410 14.61 -11.83 0.06
N ASN A 411 13.48 -12.53 0.29
CA ASN A 411 13.32 -13.66 1.21
C ASN A 411 13.70 -13.38 2.70
N SER A 412 13.55 -12.13 3.16
CA SER A 412 13.53 -11.76 4.58
C SER A 412 12.35 -10.82 4.89
N HIS A 413 11.54 -11.14 5.91
CA HIS A 413 10.37 -10.33 6.31
C HIS A 413 10.75 -8.88 6.61
N ALA A 414 9.98 -7.91 6.10
CA ALA A 414 10.36 -6.50 6.20
C ALA A 414 10.56 -6.00 7.65
N CYS A 415 9.87 -6.60 8.63
CA CYS A 415 10.04 -6.32 10.07
C CYS A 415 11.26 -6.98 10.76
N GLU A 416 12.10 -7.70 10.03
CA GLU A 416 13.39 -8.21 10.51
C GLU A 416 14.52 -8.12 9.47
N ASN A 417 14.23 -7.61 8.27
CA ASN A 417 15.19 -7.43 7.20
C ASN A 417 16.20 -6.31 7.53
N SER A 418 17.39 -6.73 7.94
CA SER A 418 18.42 -5.81 8.43
C SER A 418 18.98 -4.87 7.36
N LYS A 419 19.10 -5.26 6.07
CA LYS A 419 19.48 -4.31 5.00
C LYS A 419 18.44 -3.20 4.86
N LEU A 420 17.14 -3.51 4.95
CA LEU A 420 16.08 -2.51 4.90
C LEU A 420 16.08 -1.60 6.14
N LEU A 421 15.97 -2.16 7.35
CA LEU A 421 15.75 -1.38 8.56
C LEU A 421 17.03 -0.76 9.14
N ASN A 422 18.13 -1.53 9.22
CA ASN A 422 19.39 -1.03 9.78
C ASN A 422 20.22 -0.28 8.74
N GLY A 423 20.35 -0.82 7.52
CA GLY A 423 21.16 -0.24 6.45
C GLY A 423 20.51 0.98 5.82
N ILE A 424 19.43 0.77 5.06
CA ILE A 424 18.77 1.81 4.27
C ILE A 424 18.05 2.80 5.18
N LEU A 425 17.13 2.34 6.05
CA LEU A 425 16.29 3.24 6.83
C LEU A 425 17.08 4.01 7.92
N LYS A 426 17.82 3.29 8.79
CA LYS A 426 18.45 3.90 9.97
C LYS A 426 19.82 4.54 9.73
N ASP A 427 20.68 3.99 8.88
CA ASP A 427 21.98 4.60 8.58
C ASP A 427 21.96 5.52 7.36
N GLU A 428 21.54 5.03 6.20
CA GLU A 428 21.58 5.84 4.97
C GLU A 428 20.57 6.99 5.03
N LEU A 429 19.28 6.69 5.17
CA LEU A 429 18.24 7.71 5.26
C LEU A 429 18.21 8.41 6.63
N GLY A 430 19.09 8.01 7.56
CA GLY A 430 19.33 8.73 8.82
C GLY A 430 18.16 8.72 9.81
N PHE A 431 17.25 7.75 9.74
CA PHE A 431 15.99 7.76 10.50
C PHE A 431 16.19 7.79 12.04
N GLN A 432 15.74 8.90 12.65
CA GLN A 432 15.82 9.14 14.10
C GLN A 432 14.58 8.68 14.89
N GLY A 433 13.48 8.33 14.22
CA GLY A 433 12.26 7.81 14.85
C GLY A 433 12.33 6.34 15.24
N PHE A 434 11.17 5.72 15.48
CA PHE A 434 11.04 4.29 15.79
C PHE A 434 10.36 3.50 14.65
N VAL A 435 10.78 2.25 14.45
CA VAL A 435 10.12 1.31 13.54
C VAL A 435 9.10 0.48 14.31
N GLN A 436 7.82 0.56 13.95
CA GLN A 436 6.78 -0.37 14.42
C GLN A 436 6.49 -1.46 13.39
N SER A 437 5.89 -2.57 13.83
CA SER A 437 5.29 -3.53 12.91
C SER A 437 3.90 -3.07 12.44
N ASP A 438 3.50 -3.57 11.27
CA ASP A 438 2.10 -3.82 10.94
C ASP A 438 1.57 -4.99 11.81
N TRP A 439 0.25 -5.19 11.87
CA TRP A 439 -0.40 -6.02 12.90
C TRP A 439 -0.15 -7.52 12.70
N LEU A 440 0.73 -8.12 13.52
CA LEU A 440 1.30 -9.48 13.36
C LEU A 440 2.32 -9.65 12.21
N ALA A 441 2.87 -8.55 11.68
CA ALA A 441 3.98 -8.59 10.71
C ALA A 441 5.33 -9.00 11.36
N GLN A 442 5.43 -8.97 12.69
CA GLN A 442 6.59 -9.51 13.42
C GLN A 442 6.58 -11.05 13.34
N ARG A 443 7.67 -11.66 12.83
CA ARG A 443 7.78 -13.13 12.66
C ARG A 443 8.80 -13.82 13.56
N SER A 444 9.62 -13.05 14.29
CA SER A 444 10.56 -13.56 15.29
C SER A 444 10.70 -12.60 16.49
N GLY A 445 11.30 -13.06 17.58
CA GLY A 445 11.66 -12.21 18.73
C GLY A 445 13.04 -11.56 18.60
N ILE A 446 14.09 -12.38 18.47
CA ILE A 446 15.49 -11.90 18.45
C ILE A 446 15.86 -11.26 17.10
N ASN A 447 15.48 -11.86 15.97
CA ASN A 447 15.92 -11.36 14.67
C ASN A 447 15.24 -10.02 14.31
N SER A 448 13.98 -9.79 14.68
CA SER A 448 13.34 -8.47 14.54
C SER A 448 14.05 -7.41 15.38
N ALA A 449 14.36 -7.72 16.64
CA ALA A 449 15.02 -6.82 17.58
C ALA A 449 16.42 -6.37 17.11
N LEU A 450 17.24 -7.33 16.65
CA LEU A 450 18.58 -7.05 16.11
C LEU A 450 18.50 -6.49 14.67
N GLY A 451 17.52 -6.92 13.89
CA GLY A 451 17.29 -6.55 12.50
C GLY A 451 16.76 -5.13 12.31
N GLY A 452 16.16 -4.53 13.34
CA GLY A 452 15.90 -3.09 13.40
C GLY A 452 14.52 -2.67 13.89
N LEU A 453 13.61 -3.60 14.21
CA LEU A 453 12.29 -3.30 14.77
C LEU A 453 12.42 -2.65 16.16
N ASP A 454 11.64 -1.61 16.46
CA ASP A 454 11.63 -0.92 17.76
C ASP A 454 10.32 -1.10 18.55
N MET A 455 9.20 -1.36 17.87
CA MET A 455 7.88 -1.56 18.49
C MET A 455 7.10 -2.72 17.85
N SER A 456 6.53 -3.59 18.69
CA SER A 456 5.68 -4.72 18.29
C SER A 456 4.19 -4.37 18.40
N MET A 457 3.41 -4.58 17.33
CA MET A 457 1.96 -4.31 17.28
C MET A 457 1.19 -5.49 16.64
N PRO A 458 -0.01 -5.84 17.18
CA PRO A 458 -0.65 -5.31 18.38
C PRO A 458 0.00 -5.76 19.70
N GLY A 459 1.07 -6.56 19.63
CA GLY A 459 1.81 -7.10 20.77
C GLY A 459 1.71 -8.62 20.89
N ASP A 460 0.59 -9.21 20.44
CA ASP A 460 0.52 -10.65 20.17
C ASP A 460 1.56 -11.06 19.11
N GLY A 461 1.96 -12.34 19.10
CA GLY A 461 3.05 -12.84 18.28
C GLY A 461 2.64 -13.25 16.86
N LEU A 462 2.21 -14.51 16.71
CA LEU A 462 1.89 -15.11 15.42
C LEU A 462 0.37 -15.28 15.18
N HIS A 463 -0.45 -15.09 16.21
CA HIS A 463 -1.90 -15.29 16.19
C HIS A 463 -2.60 -14.08 16.82
N TRP A 464 -3.84 -13.80 16.42
CA TRP A 464 -4.64 -12.71 16.96
C TRP A 464 -5.14 -13.03 18.38
N ALA A 465 -5.02 -12.07 19.30
CA ALA A 465 -5.67 -12.08 20.61
C ALA A 465 -5.47 -13.38 21.42
N ASP A 466 -4.24 -13.91 21.46
CA ASP A 466 -3.89 -15.11 22.21
C ASP A 466 -2.92 -14.85 23.38
N GLY A 467 -2.44 -13.61 23.52
CA GLY A 467 -1.53 -13.13 24.57
C GLY A 467 -0.08 -13.59 24.42
N LYS A 468 0.27 -14.37 23.38
CA LYS A 468 1.60 -14.99 23.21
C LYS A 468 2.48 -14.09 22.34
N SER A 469 3.07 -13.07 22.95
CA SER A 469 4.01 -12.19 22.27
C SER A 469 5.30 -12.90 21.83
N LEU A 470 5.88 -12.42 20.73
CA LEU A 470 7.27 -12.71 20.36
C LEU A 470 8.27 -11.81 21.11
N TRP A 471 7.79 -10.73 21.72
CA TRP A 471 8.50 -9.87 22.68
C TRP A 471 7.82 -9.99 24.06
N GLY A 472 7.43 -8.88 24.70
CA GLY A 472 6.91 -8.89 26.07
C GLY A 472 7.82 -9.68 27.01
N SER A 473 7.25 -10.64 27.74
CA SER A 473 8.01 -11.56 28.60
C SER A 473 9.24 -12.22 27.92
N GLU A 474 9.22 -12.53 26.63
CA GLU A 474 10.38 -13.12 25.93
C GLU A 474 11.46 -12.10 25.57
N LEU A 475 11.11 -10.81 25.37
CA LEU A 475 12.12 -9.74 25.25
C LEU A 475 12.79 -9.48 26.60
N THR A 476 12.04 -9.50 27.71
CA THR A 476 12.60 -9.50 29.07
C THR A 476 13.57 -10.67 29.28
N ARG A 477 13.20 -11.89 28.85
CA ARG A 477 14.05 -13.08 28.95
C ARG A 477 15.33 -12.95 28.11
N ALA A 478 15.21 -12.49 26.86
CA ALA A 478 16.30 -12.36 25.90
C ALA A 478 17.36 -11.32 26.32
N VAL A 479 16.94 -10.24 26.98
CA VAL A 479 17.87 -9.24 27.54
C VAL A 479 18.61 -9.78 28.76
N LEU A 480 17.92 -10.49 29.67
CA LEU A 480 18.55 -11.09 30.86
C LEU A 480 19.56 -12.19 30.49
N ASN A 481 19.23 -13.03 29.50
CA ASN A 481 20.10 -14.11 29.05
C ASN A 481 21.18 -13.67 28.04
N THR A 482 21.21 -12.38 27.69
CA THR A 482 22.16 -11.72 26.78
C THR A 482 22.14 -12.21 25.32
N SER A 483 20.99 -12.69 24.83
CA SER A 483 20.75 -12.88 23.38
C SER A 483 20.28 -11.59 22.67
N ILE A 484 19.79 -10.60 23.42
CA ILE A 484 19.62 -9.21 22.96
C ILE A 484 20.46 -8.29 23.86
N PRO A 485 21.33 -7.43 23.33
CA PRO A 485 22.11 -6.49 24.16
C PRO A 485 21.21 -5.46 24.84
N MET A 486 21.49 -5.15 26.11
CA MET A 486 20.77 -4.09 26.85
C MET A 486 20.84 -2.74 26.13
N GLU A 487 21.93 -2.47 25.41
CA GLU A 487 22.07 -1.29 24.54
C GLU A 487 20.99 -1.22 23.47
N ARG A 488 20.66 -2.35 22.81
CA ARG A 488 19.66 -2.36 21.74
C ARG A 488 18.27 -2.07 22.29
N LEU A 489 17.92 -2.66 23.44
CA LEU A 489 16.67 -2.37 24.14
C LEU A 489 16.58 -0.89 24.55
N ASN A 490 17.67 -0.33 25.10
CA ASN A 490 17.72 1.09 25.45
C ASN A 490 17.57 2.00 24.21
N ASP A 491 18.12 1.66 23.03
CA ASP A 491 17.92 2.40 21.78
C ASP A 491 16.46 2.34 21.29
N MET A 492 15.82 1.15 21.31
CA MET A 492 14.39 1.00 20.96
C MET A 492 13.52 1.97 21.78
N VAL A 493 13.66 1.94 23.10
CA VAL A 493 12.86 2.79 24.00
C VAL A 493 13.25 4.26 23.85
N THR A 494 14.54 4.57 23.65
CA THR A 494 14.95 5.96 23.43
C THR A 494 14.37 6.53 22.14
N ARG A 495 14.28 5.75 21.05
CA ARG A 495 13.62 6.17 19.80
C ARG A 495 12.16 6.57 20.02
N ILE A 496 11.42 5.75 20.76
CA ILE A 496 9.99 5.98 21.06
C ILE A 496 9.81 7.20 21.99
N VAL A 497 10.59 7.27 23.08
CA VAL A 497 10.52 8.36 24.06
C VAL A 497 11.05 9.69 23.46
N ALA A 498 12.04 9.64 22.56
CA ALA A 498 12.53 10.82 21.86
C ALA A 498 11.46 11.37 20.91
N ALA A 499 10.76 10.53 20.14
CA ALA A 499 9.68 10.97 19.27
C ALA A 499 8.52 11.63 20.06
N TRP A 500 8.17 11.06 21.21
CA TRP A 500 7.20 11.63 22.15
C TRP A 500 7.62 13.02 22.68
N TYR A 501 8.90 13.22 23.04
CA TYR A 501 9.43 14.54 23.42
C TYR A 501 9.55 15.52 22.25
N HIS A 502 9.92 15.04 21.06
CA HIS A 502 10.22 15.85 19.89
C HIS A 502 8.96 16.56 19.37
N LEU A 503 7.82 15.86 19.38
CA LEU A 503 6.51 16.43 19.05
C LEU A 503 5.76 17.03 20.25
N GLY A 504 6.43 17.16 21.41
CA GLY A 504 5.90 17.85 22.59
C GLY A 504 4.72 17.16 23.27
N GLN A 505 4.59 15.83 23.15
CA GLN A 505 3.51 15.07 23.78
C GLN A 505 3.68 14.98 25.31
N ASP A 506 4.87 15.29 25.84
CA ASP A 506 5.11 15.47 27.28
C ASP A 506 4.35 16.64 27.89
N GLN A 507 3.91 17.59 27.05
CA GLN A 507 3.10 18.77 27.39
C GLN A 507 1.59 18.56 27.19
N TRP A 508 1.14 17.36 26.80
CA TRP A 508 -0.29 17.03 26.72
C TRP A 508 -0.87 16.79 28.12
N GLU A 509 -2.20 16.87 28.24
CA GLU A 509 -2.87 16.47 29.48
C GLU A 509 -2.65 14.96 29.73
N ARG A 510 -2.31 14.60 30.96
CA ARG A 510 -1.99 13.22 31.31
C ARG A 510 -3.26 12.36 31.34
N PRO A 511 -3.16 11.07 30.97
CA PRO A 511 -4.26 10.14 31.14
C PRO A 511 -4.55 9.87 32.62
N PRO A 512 -5.70 9.26 32.95
CA PRO A 512 -5.97 8.76 34.29
C PRO A 512 -4.86 7.82 34.78
N PRO A 513 -4.47 7.86 36.07
CA PRO A 513 -5.07 8.64 37.16
C PRO A 513 -4.55 10.08 37.30
N ASP A 514 -3.56 10.50 36.51
CA ASP A 514 -2.87 11.79 36.66
C ASP A 514 -3.60 12.98 36.00
N GLY A 515 -4.58 12.74 35.12
CA GLY A 515 -5.42 13.75 34.47
C GLY A 515 -6.59 13.14 33.69
N GLU A 516 -7.28 13.93 32.85
CA GLU A 516 -8.44 13.49 32.04
C GLU A 516 -8.12 13.22 30.55
N GLY A 517 -6.83 13.26 30.18
CA GLY A 517 -6.33 13.06 28.82
C GLY A 517 -6.25 11.59 28.38
N GLY A 518 -5.44 11.33 27.36
CA GLY A 518 -5.39 10.03 26.68
C GLY A 518 -6.57 9.79 25.73
N PRO A 519 -6.71 8.58 25.16
CA PRO A 519 -7.77 8.25 24.23
C PRO A 519 -9.16 8.40 24.87
N ASN A 520 -10.09 9.01 24.13
CA ASN A 520 -11.42 9.36 24.62
C ASN A 520 -12.59 8.76 23.80
N PHE A 521 -12.27 7.72 23.03
CA PHE A 521 -13.18 6.88 22.26
C PHE A 521 -12.69 5.41 22.34
N SER A 522 -13.54 4.45 21.97
CA SER A 522 -13.18 3.03 21.90
C SER A 522 -13.25 2.49 20.48
N SER A 523 -12.22 1.75 20.06
CA SER A 523 -12.21 1.08 18.75
C SER A 523 -13.18 -0.12 18.67
N TRP A 524 -13.79 -0.53 19.79
CA TRP A 524 -14.49 -1.81 19.93
C TRP A 524 -15.98 -1.68 20.26
N THR A 525 -16.49 -0.47 20.50
CA THR A 525 -17.91 -0.20 20.72
C THR A 525 -18.23 1.29 20.56
N ASP A 526 -19.42 1.60 20.05
CA ASP A 526 -19.99 2.96 20.04
C ASP A 526 -20.62 3.36 21.39
N ASP A 527 -20.83 2.41 22.31
CA ASP A 527 -21.50 2.67 23.59
C ASP A 527 -20.69 3.62 24.49
N GLN A 528 -21.39 4.45 25.28
CA GLN A 528 -20.73 5.37 26.22
C GLN A 528 -19.84 4.62 27.22
N THR A 529 -20.26 3.41 27.61
CA THR A 529 -19.58 2.57 28.59
C THR A 529 -19.35 1.17 28.05
N GLY A 530 -18.15 0.65 28.29
CA GLY A 530 -17.71 -0.67 27.82
C GLY A 530 -16.51 -1.16 28.62
N TRP A 531 -15.87 -2.21 28.10
CA TRP A 531 -14.66 -2.80 28.68
C TRP A 531 -13.40 -2.08 28.20
N TRP A 532 -12.45 -1.81 29.10
CA TRP A 532 -11.12 -1.30 28.75
C TRP A 532 -10.20 -2.39 28.17
N GLN A 533 -10.52 -3.67 28.43
CA GLN A 533 -9.80 -4.87 27.97
C GLN A 533 -10.81 -5.86 27.37
N GLN A 534 -11.37 -5.50 26.21
CA GLN A 534 -12.49 -6.21 25.56
C GLN A 534 -12.20 -7.71 25.39
N ALA A 535 -11.10 -8.06 24.74
CA ALA A 535 -10.78 -9.46 24.42
C ALA A 535 -10.56 -10.34 25.68
N SER A 536 -10.12 -9.76 26.80
CA SER A 536 -9.99 -10.47 28.09
C SER A 536 -11.34 -10.93 28.64
N VAL A 537 -12.37 -10.09 28.49
CA VAL A 537 -13.72 -10.37 29.00
C VAL A 537 -14.45 -11.34 28.07
N GLU A 538 -14.20 -11.24 26.77
CA GLU A 538 -14.61 -12.27 25.79
C GLU A 538 -13.93 -13.63 26.06
N ALA A 539 -12.76 -13.64 26.70
CA ALA A 539 -12.10 -14.85 27.21
C ALA A 539 -12.60 -15.30 28.60
N GLY A 540 -13.70 -14.74 29.10
CA GLY A 540 -14.37 -15.12 30.34
C GLY A 540 -13.80 -14.48 31.63
N ASP A 541 -12.81 -13.59 31.54
CA ASP A 541 -12.31 -12.84 32.70
C ASP A 541 -13.32 -11.76 33.11
N GLN A 542 -13.54 -11.57 34.42
CA GLN A 542 -14.50 -10.59 34.94
C GLN A 542 -13.83 -9.33 35.50
N ASP A 543 -12.48 -9.31 35.58
CA ASP A 543 -11.71 -8.20 36.13
C ASP A 543 -11.11 -7.28 35.05
N GLY A 544 -11.35 -7.55 33.75
CA GLY A 544 -11.19 -6.55 32.70
C GLY A 544 -12.10 -5.36 33.00
N GLY A 545 -11.56 -4.14 33.10
CA GLY A 545 -12.29 -3.06 33.76
C GLY A 545 -13.48 -2.53 32.95
N TRP A 546 -14.58 -2.18 33.61
CA TRP A 546 -15.71 -1.47 33.00
C TRP A 546 -15.62 0.04 33.28
N GLY A 547 -15.90 0.90 32.29
CA GLY A 547 -15.84 2.35 32.46
C GLY A 547 -16.49 3.15 31.33
N ILE A 548 -16.30 4.48 31.34
CA ILE A 548 -16.71 5.37 30.25
C ILE A 548 -15.63 5.33 29.17
N VAL A 549 -15.88 4.63 28.07
CA VAL A 549 -14.90 4.40 27.00
C VAL A 549 -15.07 5.39 25.84
N ASN A 550 -16.28 5.92 25.62
CA ASN A 550 -16.55 6.99 24.67
C ASN A 550 -16.98 8.29 25.40
N LYS A 551 -16.23 9.37 25.18
CA LYS A 551 -16.56 10.74 25.66
C LYS A 551 -17.29 11.59 24.60
N TYR A 552 -17.53 11.07 23.39
CA TYR A 552 -18.22 11.75 22.26
C TYR A 552 -17.65 13.13 21.91
N VAL A 553 -16.32 13.24 21.82
CA VAL A 553 -15.63 14.49 21.52
C VAL A 553 -15.78 14.83 20.04
N ASP A 554 -16.44 15.95 19.73
CA ASP A 554 -16.52 16.50 18.38
C ASP A 554 -15.17 17.04 17.94
N ALA A 555 -14.54 16.31 17.02
CA ALA A 555 -13.20 16.57 16.51
C ALA A 555 -13.23 17.07 15.05
N GLY A 556 -14.20 16.60 14.25
CA GLY A 556 -14.35 16.93 12.83
C GLY A 556 -15.00 18.29 12.53
N ALA A 557 -15.41 19.05 13.55
CA ALA A 557 -16.10 20.33 13.44
C ALA A 557 -15.43 21.32 12.46
N GLY A 558 -16.00 21.44 11.24
CA GLY A 558 -15.56 22.36 10.19
C GLY A 558 -14.57 21.80 9.17
N HIS A 559 -14.04 20.58 9.37
CA HIS A 559 -13.10 19.97 8.42
C HIS A 559 -13.77 19.45 7.12
N GLY A 560 -15.10 19.36 7.06
CA GLY A 560 -15.85 19.08 5.83
C GLY A 560 -15.50 20.04 4.68
N ASP A 561 -15.26 21.33 4.97
CA ASP A 561 -14.80 22.30 3.97
C ASP A 561 -13.45 21.92 3.34
N ILE A 562 -12.58 21.23 4.09
CA ILE A 562 -11.28 20.74 3.59
C ILE A 562 -11.49 19.45 2.79
N ALA A 563 -12.32 18.52 3.28
CA ALA A 563 -12.68 17.31 2.54
C ALA A 563 -13.29 17.64 1.17
N ARG A 564 -14.23 18.61 1.11
CA ARG A 564 -14.86 19.11 -0.13
C ARG A 564 -13.84 19.67 -1.11
N LYS A 565 -12.90 20.51 -0.66
CA LYS A 565 -11.83 21.07 -1.50
C LYS A 565 -10.92 19.98 -2.07
N VAL A 566 -10.45 19.06 -1.23
CA VAL A 566 -9.57 17.95 -1.66
C VAL A 566 -10.28 17.08 -2.70
N ALA A 567 -11.57 16.79 -2.49
CA ALA A 567 -12.38 16.06 -3.46
C ALA A 567 -12.54 16.85 -4.78
N ALA A 568 -12.97 18.12 -4.72
CA ALA A 568 -13.22 18.93 -5.91
C ALA A 568 -11.95 19.19 -6.74
N GLU A 569 -10.81 19.47 -6.09
CA GLU A 569 -9.52 19.60 -6.79
C GLU A 569 -8.94 18.25 -7.25
N GLY A 570 -9.42 17.12 -6.72
CA GLY A 570 -9.01 15.76 -7.09
C GLY A 570 -9.86 15.10 -8.19
N ILE A 571 -10.94 15.75 -8.64
CA ILE A 571 -11.74 15.32 -9.80
C ILE A 571 -10.99 15.67 -11.09
N VAL A 572 -10.79 14.67 -11.95
CA VAL A 572 -10.05 14.79 -13.21
C VAL A 572 -10.99 14.66 -14.40
N LEU A 573 -11.21 15.77 -15.11
CA LEU A 573 -11.96 15.80 -16.37
C LEU A 573 -11.07 15.27 -17.50
N VAL A 574 -11.41 14.12 -18.07
CA VAL A 574 -10.60 13.46 -19.13
C VAL A 574 -11.21 13.55 -20.53
N LYS A 575 -12.51 13.87 -20.63
CA LYS A 575 -13.21 14.14 -21.88
C LYS A 575 -14.23 15.26 -21.67
N ASN A 576 -14.33 16.19 -22.63
CA ASN A 576 -15.36 17.24 -22.64
C ASN A 576 -15.65 17.71 -24.08
N ASN A 577 -16.36 16.88 -24.84
CA ASN A 577 -16.84 17.23 -26.17
C ASN A 577 -17.86 18.37 -26.08
N ASN A 578 -18.00 19.13 -27.18
CA ASN A 578 -18.99 20.21 -27.34
C ASN A 578 -18.96 21.36 -26.31
N ASN A 579 -18.03 21.33 -25.34
CA ASN A 579 -18.09 22.11 -24.09
C ASN A 579 -19.36 21.80 -23.27
N THR A 580 -19.77 20.52 -23.25
CA THR A 580 -20.92 20.01 -22.48
C THR A 580 -20.79 20.29 -20.98
N LEU A 581 -19.55 20.36 -20.45
CA LEU A 581 -19.26 20.84 -19.11
C LEU A 581 -18.53 22.20 -19.13
N PRO A 582 -18.85 23.13 -18.20
CA PRO A 582 -19.79 22.95 -17.09
C PRO A 582 -21.26 23.00 -17.51
N LEU A 583 -22.11 22.35 -16.71
CA LEU A 583 -23.56 22.42 -16.83
C LEU A 583 -24.07 23.83 -16.50
N SER A 584 -25.11 24.28 -17.22
CA SER A 584 -25.84 25.49 -16.83
C SER A 584 -26.70 25.21 -15.58
N ARG A 585 -26.61 26.09 -14.57
CA ARG A 585 -27.57 26.13 -13.45
C ARG A 585 -28.98 26.55 -13.89
N SER A 586 -29.10 27.23 -15.04
CA SER A 586 -30.36 27.66 -15.66
C SER A 586 -30.50 27.12 -17.10
N PRO A 587 -30.84 25.82 -17.29
CA PRO A 587 -31.10 25.23 -18.61
C PRO A 587 -32.46 25.66 -19.20
N PRO A 588 -32.71 25.41 -20.50
CA PRO A 588 -34.02 25.67 -21.14
C PRO A 588 -35.10 24.77 -20.56
N SER A 589 -36.25 25.32 -20.14
CA SER A 589 -37.37 24.55 -19.59
C SER A 589 -38.40 24.15 -20.68
N PRO A 590 -38.95 22.93 -20.67
CA PRO A 590 -38.64 21.81 -19.76
C PRO A 590 -37.26 21.20 -20.06
N TYR A 591 -36.59 20.73 -19.01
CA TYR A 591 -35.31 20.01 -19.10
C TYR A 591 -35.41 18.72 -18.29
N ARG A 592 -35.22 17.57 -18.95
CA ARG A 592 -35.34 16.24 -18.32
C ARG A 592 -33.97 15.61 -18.19
N ILE A 593 -33.61 15.25 -16.96
CA ILE A 593 -32.29 14.77 -16.59
C ILE A 593 -32.44 13.32 -16.12
N GLY A 594 -31.76 12.40 -16.79
CA GLY A 594 -31.60 11.04 -16.30
C GLY A 594 -30.36 10.94 -15.42
N ILE A 595 -30.47 10.35 -14.23
CA ILE A 595 -29.34 9.98 -13.39
C ILE A 595 -29.33 8.46 -13.28
N TYR A 596 -28.24 7.81 -13.68
CA TYR A 596 -28.15 6.35 -13.86
C TYR A 596 -26.99 5.74 -13.07
N GLY A 597 -27.24 4.55 -12.54
CA GLY A 597 -26.26 3.74 -11.80
C GLY A 597 -26.48 3.81 -10.28
N ASP A 598 -26.17 2.71 -9.57
CA ASP A 598 -26.30 2.67 -8.11
C ASP A 598 -25.31 3.64 -7.42
N ASP A 599 -24.14 3.85 -8.03
CA ASP A 599 -23.09 4.79 -7.60
C ASP A 599 -23.54 6.27 -7.57
N ALA A 600 -24.66 6.63 -8.20
CA ALA A 600 -25.26 7.95 -8.03
C ALA A 600 -25.93 8.14 -6.64
N GLY A 601 -26.31 7.05 -5.97
CA GLY A 601 -27.24 7.05 -4.86
C GLY A 601 -26.62 6.86 -3.48
N PRO A 602 -27.42 7.07 -2.41
CA PRO A 602 -27.04 6.70 -1.06
C PRO A 602 -27.03 5.18 -0.89
N ALA A 603 -26.11 4.68 -0.07
CA ALA A 603 -26.06 3.30 0.40
C ALA A 603 -27.21 2.98 1.39
N LEU A 604 -27.19 1.79 2.00
CA LEU A 604 -28.05 1.44 3.16
C LEU A 604 -27.69 2.20 4.47
N GLY A 605 -27.01 3.35 4.35
CA GLY A 605 -26.24 4.03 5.40
C GLY A 605 -24.73 3.94 5.09
N PRO A 606 -23.93 5.00 5.28
CA PRO A 606 -22.55 5.04 4.81
C PRO A 606 -21.62 4.07 5.55
N ASN A 607 -21.98 3.71 6.78
CA ASN A 607 -21.23 2.81 7.65
C ASN A 607 -21.84 1.39 7.70
N ALA A 608 -22.87 1.10 6.88
CA ALA A 608 -23.67 -0.13 6.97
C ALA A 608 -22.89 -1.44 6.71
N CYS A 609 -21.69 -1.34 6.14
CA CYS A 609 -20.75 -2.44 5.99
C CYS A 609 -19.53 -2.17 6.91
N PRO A 610 -19.13 -3.12 7.78
CA PRO A 610 -17.91 -3.03 8.59
C PRO A 610 -16.68 -2.79 7.70
N ASP A 611 -15.77 -1.91 8.15
CA ASP A 611 -14.55 -1.52 7.43
C ASP A 611 -14.76 -1.18 5.94
N ARG A 612 -15.98 -0.70 5.62
CA ARG A 612 -16.50 -0.39 4.29
C ARG A 612 -16.41 -1.54 3.27
N GLY A 613 -16.44 -2.80 3.74
CA GLY A 613 -16.31 -4.04 2.95
C GLY A 613 -17.46 -4.38 1.98
N CYS A 614 -17.96 -3.40 1.22
CA CYS A 614 -18.97 -3.59 0.17
C CYS A 614 -18.92 -2.45 -0.86
N SER A 615 -19.57 -2.60 -2.03
CA SER A 615 -19.76 -1.52 -3.00
C SER A 615 -21.25 -1.27 -3.26
N GLN A 616 -21.93 -0.64 -2.28
CA GLN A 616 -23.36 -0.30 -2.35
C GLN A 616 -23.52 1.21 -2.41
N GLY A 617 -24.15 1.76 -3.45
CA GLY A 617 -24.27 3.21 -3.60
C GLY A 617 -22.97 3.87 -4.04
N THR A 618 -22.87 5.19 -3.84
CA THR A 618 -21.68 6.00 -4.19
C THR A 618 -20.41 5.53 -3.49
N LEU A 619 -19.34 5.31 -4.26
CA LEU A 619 -18.06 4.84 -3.73
C LEU A 619 -17.20 6.00 -3.20
N ALA A 620 -17.27 6.23 -1.89
CA ALA A 620 -16.55 7.32 -1.21
C ALA A 620 -15.17 6.93 -0.63
N SER A 621 -14.90 5.64 -0.45
CA SER A 621 -13.62 5.05 0.00
C SER A 621 -13.49 3.59 -0.45
N GLY A 622 -12.29 3.01 -0.36
CA GLY A 622 -12.10 1.56 -0.43
C GLY A 622 -12.42 0.87 0.90
N TRP A 623 -11.99 -0.40 1.08
CA TRP A 623 -12.23 -1.18 2.31
C TRP A 623 -10.95 -1.56 3.08
N GLY A 624 -11.11 -1.85 4.37
CA GLY A 624 -10.05 -2.35 5.26
C GLY A 624 -9.53 -1.32 6.27
N SER A 625 -8.29 -1.48 6.74
CA SER A 625 -7.70 -0.59 7.77
C SER A 625 -7.48 0.84 7.30
N GLY A 626 -7.48 1.08 5.99
CA GLY A 626 -7.40 2.41 5.39
C GLY A 626 -8.63 3.31 5.59
N THR A 627 -9.67 2.83 6.29
CA THR A 627 -11.01 3.44 6.33
C THR A 627 -11.35 4.16 7.64
N VAL A 628 -12.51 4.85 7.65
CA VAL A 628 -13.08 5.55 8.81
C VAL A 628 -14.60 5.39 8.85
N GLU A 629 -15.21 5.67 10.00
CA GLU A 629 -16.65 5.85 10.11
C GLU A 629 -17.04 7.24 9.56
N PHE A 630 -17.94 7.27 8.58
CA PHE A 630 -18.43 8.52 8.00
C PHE A 630 -19.37 9.24 8.98
N PRO A 631 -19.19 10.54 9.26
CA PRO A 631 -20.19 11.33 10.02
C PRO A 631 -21.48 11.54 9.23
N PHE A 632 -21.35 11.58 7.91
CA PHE A 632 -22.38 11.58 6.88
C PHE A 632 -21.72 11.27 5.53
N LEU A 633 -22.52 11.03 4.48
CA LEU A 633 -22.04 10.95 3.11
C LEU A 633 -23.10 11.57 2.19
N VAL A 634 -22.76 12.67 1.51
CA VAL A 634 -23.66 13.31 0.55
C VAL A 634 -23.53 12.59 -0.79
N SER A 635 -24.57 11.86 -1.22
CA SER A 635 -24.51 11.20 -2.54
C SER A 635 -24.62 12.19 -3.71
N PRO A 636 -24.11 11.83 -4.91
CA PRO A 636 -24.29 12.63 -6.11
C PRO A 636 -25.74 13.02 -6.39
N LEU A 637 -26.69 12.09 -6.22
CA LEU A 637 -28.12 12.35 -6.40
C LEU A 637 -28.65 13.42 -5.44
N GLU A 638 -28.28 13.36 -4.15
CA GLU A 638 -28.74 14.31 -3.13
C GLU A 638 -28.21 15.73 -3.40
N ALA A 639 -26.96 15.87 -3.81
CA ALA A 639 -26.39 17.16 -4.19
C ALA A 639 -27.01 17.71 -5.49
N LEU A 640 -27.21 16.86 -6.50
CA LEU A 640 -27.81 17.25 -7.79
C LEU A 640 -29.27 17.70 -7.66
N GLN A 641 -30.05 17.14 -6.73
CA GLN A 641 -31.44 17.57 -6.48
C GLN A 641 -31.58 19.05 -6.12
N GLY A 642 -30.54 19.68 -5.56
CA GLY A 642 -30.52 21.10 -5.19
C GLY A 642 -29.72 22.02 -6.12
N ALA A 643 -29.15 21.50 -7.22
CA ALA A 643 -28.10 22.20 -7.96
C ALA A 643 -28.59 23.21 -9.03
N TRP A 644 -29.84 23.10 -9.50
CA TRP A 644 -30.40 23.97 -10.54
C TRP A 644 -31.19 25.15 -9.98
N GLU A 645 -31.06 26.31 -10.62
CA GLU A 645 -31.80 27.56 -10.33
C GLU A 645 -33.22 27.56 -10.93
N THR A 646 -33.48 26.68 -11.90
CA THR A 646 -34.74 26.54 -12.63
C THR A 646 -35.37 25.17 -12.39
N GLU A 647 -36.68 25.06 -12.64
CA GLU A 647 -37.41 23.80 -12.53
C GLU A 647 -36.97 22.82 -13.63
N VAL A 648 -36.42 21.68 -13.21
CA VAL A 648 -35.93 20.57 -14.04
C VAL A 648 -36.52 19.24 -13.56
N GLU A 649 -36.72 18.29 -14.48
CA GLU A 649 -37.28 16.97 -14.19
C GLU A 649 -36.16 15.93 -14.03
N ILE A 650 -35.76 15.64 -12.79
CA ILE A 650 -34.75 14.61 -12.48
C ILE A 650 -35.42 13.24 -12.36
N THR A 651 -34.98 12.27 -13.16
CA THR A 651 -35.39 10.85 -13.06
C THR A 651 -34.19 9.99 -12.63
N PRO A 652 -34.12 9.53 -11.37
CA PRO A 652 -33.06 8.65 -10.90
C PRO A 652 -33.36 7.17 -11.18
N TYR A 653 -32.34 6.44 -11.62
CA TYR A 653 -32.31 5.00 -11.88
C TYR A 653 -31.10 4.40 -11.16
N LEU A 654 -31.25 4.14 -9.86
CA LEU A 654 -30.19 3.66 -8.96
C LEU A 654 -29.93 2.14 -9.09
N GLN A 655 -29.77 1.68 -10.33
CA GLN A 655 -29.49 0.31 -10.72
C GLN A 655 -28.63 0.32 -11.98
N ASN A 656 -27.77 -0.69 -12.14
CA ASN A 656 -26.81 -0.75 -13.26
C ASN A 656 -27.36 -1.48 -14.49
N MET A 657 -28.67 -1.76 -14.49
CA MET A 657 -29.44 -2.22 -15.65
C MET A 657 -30.51 -1.17 -15.96
N VAL A 658 -30.63 -0.78 -17.24
CA VAL A 658 -31.60 0.22 -17.69
C VAL A 658 -32.21 -0.18 -19.03
N MET A 659 -33.54 -0.03 -19.15
CA MET A 659 -34.25 -0.28 -20.41
C MET A 659 -34.12 0.93 -21.34
N PRO A 660 -33.87 0.77 -22.65
CA PRO A 660 -33.71 1.87 -23.61
C PRO A 660 -34.77 2.99 -23.53
N VAL A 661 -36.03 2.61 -23.32
CA VAL A 661 -37.18 3.54 -23.20
C VAL A 661 -37.05 4.52 -22.01
N SER A 662 -36.29 4.16 -20.97
CA SER A 662 -36.02 5.02 -19.80
C SER A 662 -34.97 6.10 -20.04
N VAL A 663 -34.33 6.10 -21.21
CA VAL A 663 -33.21 6.99 -21.58
C VAL A 663 -33.52 7.88 -22.78
N GLN A 664 -34.31 7.37 -23.73
CA GLN A 664 -34.63 7.99 -25.03
C GLN A 664 -35.37 9.33 -24.97
N ASP A 665 -35.78 9.79 -23.79
CA ASP A 665 -36.44 11.07 -23.60
C ASP A 665 -35.63 12.09 -22.78
N LYS A 666 -34.39 11.80 -22.37
CA LYS A 666 -33.62 12.73 -21.52
C LYS A 666 -32.80 13.72 -22.34
N ASP A 667 -32.89 14.98 -21.91
CA ASP A 667 -32.20 16.14 -22.48
C ASP A 667 -30.76 16.29 -21.91
N LEU A 668 -30.44 15.54 -20.84
CA LEU A 668 -29.11 15.28 -20.28
C LEU A 668 -29.12 13.90 -19.59
N CYS A 669 -28.07 13.10 -19.78
CA CYS A 669 -27.84 11.86 -19.03
C CYS A 669 -26.58 11.95 -18.19
N LEU A 670 -26.68 11.67 -16.89
CA LEU A 670 -25.55 11.54 -15.96
C LEU A 670 -25.43 10.07 -15.55
N VAL A 671 -24.28 9.43 -15.81
CA VAL A 671 -24.04 8.01 -15.52
C VAL A 671 -22.93 7.88 -14.51
N PHE A 672 -23.19 7.08 -13.47
CA PHE A 672 -22.29 6.83 -12.37
C PHE A 672 -21.92 5.35 -12.35
N ALA A 673 -20.63 5.05 -12.25
CA ALA A 673 -20.11 3.70 -12.21
C ALA A 673 -18.84 3.66 -11.35
N ASN A 674 -18.58 2.50 -10.72
CA ASN A 674 -17.45 2.38 -9.80
C ASN A 674 -16.62 1.10 -9.93
N ALA A 675 -15.41 1.14 -9.37
CA ALA A 675 -14.52 0.00 -9.20
C ALA A 675 -13.83 0.06 -7.83
N ASN A 676 -14.21 -0.84 -6.93
CA ASN A 676 -13.76 -0.91 -5.55
C ASN A 676 -12.65 -1.96 -5.34
N SER A 677 -11.87 -1.80 -4.27
CA SER A 677 -10.83 -2.71 -3.78
C SER A 677 -10.49 -2.35 -2.34
N GLY A 678 -9.62 -3.13 -1.71
CA GLY A 678 -9.14 -2.79 -0.38
C GLY A 678 -8.17 -3.82 0.17
N GLU A 679 -8.18 -3.93 1.49
CA GLU A 679 -7.30 -4.83 2.21
C GLU A 679 -7.68 -6.32 2.07
N GLY A 680 -6.67 -7.20 2.04
CA GLY A 680 -6.79 -8.63 1.73
C GLY A 680 -7.71 -9.45 2.63
N TYR A 681 -7.86 -9.08 3.90
CA TYR A 681 -8.70 -9.81 4.85
C TYR A 681 -10.22 -9.69 4.58
N ILE A 682 -10.63 -8.83 3.65
CA ILE A 682 -12.03 -8.65 3.24
C ILE A 682 -12.22 -9.21 1.82
N HIS A 683 -13.33 -9.92 1.64
CA HIS A 683 -13.71 -10.52 0.37
C HIS A 683 -15.09 -9.98 -0.05
N ALA A 684 -15.12 -9.04 -0.98
CA ALA A 684 -16.31 -8.28 -1.34
C ALA A 684 -16.60 -8.38 -2.85
N GLY A 685 -17.82 -8.77 -3.23
CA GLY A 685 -18.24 -8.82 -4.65
C GLY A 685 -17.44 -9.79 -5.53
N GLY A 686 -16.77 -10.80 -4.95
CA GLY A 686 -15.88 -11.72 -5.66
C GLY A 686 -14.44 -11.21 -5.82
N ILE A 687 -14.06 -10.17 -5.09
CA ILE A 687 -12.72 -9.57 -5.06
C ILE A 687 -12.10 -9.81 -3.68
N HIS A 688 -10.86 -10.30 -3.66
CA HIS A 688 -10.13 -10.68 -2.44
C HIS A 688 -8.96 -9.70 -2.21
N GLY A 689 -9.26 -8.52 -1.66
CA GLY A 689 -8.33 -7.39 -1.59
C GLY A 689 -8.03 -6.76 -2.96
N ASP A 690 -7.12 -7.38 -3.72
CA ASP A 690 -6.74 -6.95 -5.07
C ASP A 690 -7.85 -7.19 -6.08
N ARG A 691 -8.03 -6.26 -7.04
CA ARG A 691 -9.00 -6.41 -8.13
C ARG A 691 -8.61 -7.57 -9.05
N ASN A 692 -9.62 -8.28 -9.57
CA ASN A 692 -9.40 -9.36 -10.55
C ASN A 692 -9.06 -8.84 -11.96
N ASP A 693 -9.41 -7.59 -12.25
CA ASP A 693 -9.22 -6.91 -13.53
C ASP A 693 -9.27 -5.38 -13.35
N LEU A 694 -9.32 -4.63 -14.46
CA LEU A 694 -9.43 -3.17 -14.49
C LEU A 694 -10.78 -2.65 -15.04
N PHE A 695 -11.84 -3.46 -15.12
CA PHE A 695 -13.14 -3.02 -15.63
C PHE A 695 -13.99 -2.32 -14.56
N LEU A 696 -15.12 -1.73 -14.96
CA LEU A 696 -16.10 -1.18 -14.01
C LEU A 696 -16.97 -2.31 -13.44
N GLN A 697 -17.09 -2.33 -12.12
CA GLN A 697 -17.80 -3.37 -11.40
C GLN A 697 -19.31 -3.22 -11.52
N LYS A 698 -20.05 -4.25 -11.08
CA LYS A 698 -21.53 -4.27 -11.07
C LYS A 698 -22.16 -3.91 -12.43
N GLY A 699 -21.49 -4.30 -13.54
CA GLY A 699 -21.95 -4.03 -14.91
C GLY A 699 -21.75 -2.60 -15.42
N GLY A 700 -20.95 -1.75 -14.77
CA GLY A 700 -20.80 -0.33 -15.09
C GLY A 700 -20.49 -0.02 -16.56
N ASP A 701 -19.61 -0.78 -17.21
CA ASP A 701 -19.34 -0.67 -18.66
C ASP A 701 -20.62 -0.84 -19.50
N THR A 702 -21.44 -1.84 -19.17
CA THR A 702 -22.70 -2.14 -19.87
C THR A 702 -23.76 -1.07 -19.61
N LEU A 703 -23.82 -0.50 -18.40
CA LEU A 703 -24.68 0.63 -18.09
C LEU A 703 -24.33 1.86 -18.96
N ILE A 704 -23.04 2.22 -19.04
CA ILE A 704 -22.59 3.37 -19.84
C ILE A 704 -22.89 3.13 -21.32
N GLN A 705 -22.63 1.93 -21.85
CA GLN A 705 -23.02 1.56 -23.21
C GLN A 705 -24.54 1.67 -23.44
N ALA A 706 -25.37 1.19 -22.51
CA ALA A 706 -26.82 1.23 -22.63
C ALA A 706 -27.36 2.66 -22.64
N VAL A 707 -26.84 3.54 -21.78
CA VAL A 707 -27.25 4.95 -21.72
C VAL A 707 -26.73 5.74 -22.92
N ALA A 708 -25.43 5.67 -23.23
CA ALA A 708 -24.81 6.49 -24.28
C ALA A 708 -25.29 6.15 -25.70
N ASN A 709 -25.82 4.94 -25.93
CA ASN A 709 -26.44 4.57 -27.21
C ASN A 709 -27.96 4.92 -27.27
N ASN A 710 -28.56 5.42 -26.20
CA ASN A 710 -30.01 5.69 -26.13
C ASN A 710 -30.40 7.09 -25.62
N CYS A 711 -29.51 7.86 -24.99
CA CYS A 711 -29.81 9.23 -24.58
C CYS A 711 -30.10 10.14 -25.79
N ALA A 712 -31.07 11.05 -25.66
CA ALA A 712 -31.37 12.04 -26.69
C ALA A 712 -30.49 13.30 -26.58
N GLY A 713 -30.12 13.66 -25.35
CA GLY A 713 -29.09 14.66 -25.03
C GLY A 713 -27.70 14.05 -24.81
N PRO A 714 -26.72 14.88 -24.39
CA PRO A 714 -25.37 14.42 -24.09
C PRO A 714 -25.33 13.50 -22.86
N THR A 715 -24.40 12.54 -22.86
CA THR A 715 -24.10 11.71 -21.68
C THR A 715 -22.80 12.18 -21.02
N VAL A 716 -22.86 12.42 -19.71
CA VAL A 716 -21.70 12.67 -18.85
C VAL A 716 -21.48 11.44 -17.97
N VAL A 717 -20.26 10.90 -17.96
CA VAL A 717 -19.88 9.75 -17.12
C VAL A 717 -19.05 10.24 -15.94
N VAL A 718 -19.37 9.74 -14.75
CA VAL A 718 -18.59 9.93 -13.52
C VAL A 718 -18.11 8.57 -13.04
N VAL A 719 -16.80 8.45 -12.82
CA VAL A 719 -16.16 7.21 -12.33
C VAL A 719 -15.59 7.43 -10.94
N HIS A 720 -16.12 6.73 -9.94
CA HIS A 720 -15.49 6.61 -8.63
C HIS A 720 -14.67 5.31 -8.58
N ALA A 721 -13.36 5.40 -8.34
CA ALA A 721 -12.49 4.23 -8.44
C ALA A 721 -11.23 4.32 -7.57
N VAL A 722 -10.79 3.15 -7.11
CA VAL A 722 -9.54 2.89 -6.37
C VAL A 722 -8.25 2.99 -7.21
N GLY A 723 -8.36 3.30 -8.50
CA GLY A 723 -7.24 3.32 -9.44
C GLY A 723 -7.72 3.45 -10.88
N PRO A 724 -6.87 3.19 -11.88
CA PRO A 724 -7.27 3.20 -13.28
C PRO A 724 -8.34 2.13 -13.57
N VAL A 725 -9.18 2.43 -14.57
CA VAL A 725 -10.09 1.47 -15.20
C VAL A 725 -9.95 1.52 -16.72
N VAL A 726 -10.13 0.39 -17.40
CA VAL A 726 -10.15 0.29 -18.86
C VAL A 726 -11.47 0.82 -19.38
N VAL A 727 -11.41 1.92 -20.15
CA VAL A 727 -12.60 2.65 -20.62
C VAL A 727 -12.94 2.40 -22.10
N GLU A 728 -12.10 1.66 -22.83
CA GLU A 728 -12.16 1.50 -24.29
C GLU A 728 -13.49 0.90 -24.81
N SER A 729 -14.28 0.25 -23.94
CA SER A 729 -15.56 -0.35 -24.30
C SER A 729 -16.69 0.67 -24.54
N TRP A 730 -16.56 1.91 -24.05
CA TRP A 730 -17.58 2.97 -24.17
C TRP A 730 -17.04 4.37 -24.41
N ILE A 731 -15.77 4.65 -24.14
CA ILE A 731 -15.19 6.01 -24.13
C ILE A 731 -15.32 6.77 -25.46
N ASP A 732 -15.35 6.08 -26.61
CA ASP A 732 -15.51 6.66 -27.94
C ASP A 732 -16.92 6.56 -28.53
N LEU A 733 -17.91 6.10 -27.74
CA LEU A 733 -19.31 6.18 -28.15
C LEU A 733 -19.72 7.64 -28.38
N PRO A 734 -20.48 7.93 -29.45
CA PRO A 734 -20.77 9.32 -29.85
C PRO A 734 -21.66 10.07 -28.86
N GLY A 735 -22.44 9.36 -28.03
CA GLY A 735 -23.26 9.94 -26.96
C GLY A 735 -22.52 10.18 -25.65
N VAL A 736 -21.27 9.69 -25.48
CA VAL A 736 -20.42 10.05 -24.32
C VAL A 736 -19.74 11.38 -24.61
N ASP A 737 -20.31 12.47 -24.13
CA ASP A 737 -19.79 13.81 -24.33
C ASP A 737 -18.66 14.13 -23.36
N ALA A 738 -18.83 13.86 -22.08
CA ALA A 738 -17.86 14.20 -21.04
C ALA A 738 -17.64 13.06 -20.04
N VAL A 739 -16.43 13.00 -19.46
CA VAL A 739 -16.02 11.94 -18.52
C VAL A 739 -15.14 12.54 -17.43
N LEU A 740 -15.49 12.26 -16.17
CA LEU A 740 -14.71 12.65 -14.99
C LEU A 740 -14.31 11.41 -14.18
N PHE A 741 -13.04 11.33 -13.81
CA PHE A 741 -12.55 10.43 -12.77
C PHE A 741 -12.63 11.18 -11.44
N ALA A 742 -13.57 10.79 -10.57
CA ALA A 742 -13.83 11.39 -9.27
C ALA A 742 -13.13 10.66 -8.10
N HIS A 743 -12.41 9.56 -8.40
CA HIS A 743 -11.63 8.79 -7.43
C HIS A 743 -12.47 8.35 -6.22
N LEU A 744 -12.08 8.74 -5.01
CA LEU A 744 -12.75 8.44 -3.75
C LEU A 744 -12.90 9.75 -2.96
N PRO A 745 -14.06 10.42 -3.00
CA PRO A 745 -14.18 11.80 -2.53
C PRO A 745 -14.54 11.99 -1.04
N GLY A 746 -14.58 10.93 -0.23
CA GLY A 746 -14.94 11.05 1.20
C GLY A 746 -16.37 11.58 1.42
N GLN A 747 -16.64 12.18 2.59
CA GLN A 747 -18.00 12.54 3.03
C GLN A 747 -18.74 13.55 2.13
N GLU A 748 -18.01 14.34 1.35
CA GLU A 748 -18.51 15.44 0.51
C GLU A 748 -18.74 15.06 -0.96
N SER A 749 -18.76 13.75 -1.29
CA SER A 749 -18.89 13.18 -2.65
C SER A 749 -19.72 14.01 -3.63
N GLY A 750 -21.03 14.10 -3.43
CA GLY A 750 -21.92 14.82 -4.34
C GLY A 750 -21.71 16.34 -4.35
N ASN A 751 -21.36 16.92 -3.20
CA ASN A 751 -21.13 18.36 -3.05
C ASN A 751 -19.91 18.83 -3.87
N ALA A 752 -18.79 18.13 -3.71
CA ALA A 752 -17.56 18.39 -4.46
C ALA A 752 -17.73 18.15 -5.97
N LEU A 753 -18.50 17.12 -6.34
CA LEU A 753 -18.84 16.85 -7.73
C LEU A 753 -19.71 17.96 -8.35
N VAL A 754 -20.71 18.47 -7.62
CA VAL A 754 -21.56 19.58 -8.10
C VAL A 754 -20.72 20.84 -8.35
N ASP A 755 -19.78 21.19 -7.46
CA ASP A 755 -18.91 22.35 -7.66
C ASP A 755 -18.11 22.28 -8.98
N VAL A 756 -17.65 21.08 -9.36
CA VAL A 756 -16.92 20.86 -10.62
C VAL A 756 -17.88 20.76 -11.80
N LEU A 757 -19.01 20.05 -11.69
CA LEU A 757 -19.98 19.89 -12.79
C LEU A 757 -20.59 21.21 -13.24
N PHE A 758 -20.87 22.14 -12.32
CA PHE A 758 -21.40 23.48 -12.65
C PHE A 758 -20.31 24.54 -12.79
N GLY A 759 -19.05 24.20 -12.50
CA GLY A 759 -17.88 25.04 -12.78
C GLY A 759 -17.67 26.18 -11.79
N ASP A 760 -18.27 26.11 -10.60
CA ASP A 760 -17.95 26.96 -9.46
C ASP A 760 -16.50 26.72 -9.00
N VAL A 761 -16.04 25.47 -9.14
CA VAL A 761 -14.62 25.05 -9.11
C VAL A 761 -14.18 24.66 -10.52
N ASP A 762 -12.95 25.00 -10.90
CA ASP A 762 -12.36 24.55 -12.16
C ASP A 762 -11.93 23.08 -12.09
N ALA A 763 -12.20 22.32 -13.14
CA ALA A 763 -11.72 20.96 -13.29
C ALA A 763 -10.18 20.98 -13.38
N SER A 764 -9.52 20.76 -12.24
CA SER A 764 -8.12 21.09 -12.05
C SER A 764 -7.25 19.92 -11.56
N GLY A 765 -7.88 18.77 -11.27
CA GLY A 765 -7.17 17.55 -10.97
C GLY A 765 -6.39 17.03 -12.17
N ARG A 766 -5.36 16.22 -11.90
CA ARG A 766 -4.55 15.54 -12.92
C ARG A 766 -4.34 14.09 -12.50
N LEU A 767 -4.43 13.15 -13.44
CA LEU A 767 -4.33 11.71 -13.16
C LEU A 767 -3.01 11.39 -12.44
N PRO A 768 -3.04 10.78 -11.24
CA PRO A 768 -1.83 10.39 -10.52
C PRO A 768 -1.28 9.01 -10.95
N TYR A 769 -1.81 8.47 -12.05
CA TYR A 769 -1.46 7.20 -12.70
C TYR A 769 -1.80 7.30 -14.20
N THR A 770 -1.37 6.34 -15.00
CA THR A 770 -1.74 6.19 -16.41
C THR A 770 -3.02 5.35 -16.53
N VAL A 771 -3.91 5.70 -17.47
CA VAL A 771 -5.05 4.86 -17.88
C VAL A 771 -4.67 4.13 -19.16
N GLY A 772 -4.37 2.84 -19.03
CA GLY A 772 -4.13 1.92 -20.16
C GLY A 772 -5.40 1.55 -20.92
N LYS A 773 -5.22 0.78 -21.99
CA LYS A 773 -6.29 0.20 -22.82
C LYS A 773 -6.55 -1.27 -22.48
N SER A 774 -5.58 -1.91 -21.84
CA SER A 774 -5.64 -3.25 -21.27
C SER A 774 -4.90 -3.28 -19.92
N LEU A 775 -4.95 -4.39 -19.19
CA LEU A 775 -4.11 -4.61 -18.00
C LEU A 775 -2.69 -5.03 -18.44
N GLU A 776 -2.59 -5.67 -19.59
CA GLU A 776 -1.37 -6.14 -20.23
C GLU A 776 -0.48 -4.97 -20.71
N ASP A 777 -1.07 -3.81 -21.02
CA ASP A 777 -0.36 -2.57 -21.38
C ASP A 777 0.64 -2.10 -20.30
N TYR A 778 0.39 -2.44 -19.03
CA TYR A 778 1.24 -2.09 -17.88
C TYR A 778 2.45 -3.03 -17.72
N GLY A 779 2.52 -4.11 -18.52
CA GLY A 779 3.65 -5.03 -18.54
C GLY A 779 3.56 -6.23 -17.57
N PRO A 780 4.54 -7.15 -17.61
CA PRO A 780 4.52 -8.39 -16.85
C PRO A 780 4.72 -8.16 -15.35
N GLY A 781 5.57 -7.20 -14.95
CA GLY A 781 5.80 -6.85 -13.54
C GLY A 781 4.65 -6.12 -12.85
N ALA A 782 3.59 -5.75 -13.59
CA ALA A 782 2.40 -5.07 -13.08
C ALA A 782 1.21 -6.02 -12.86
N GLN A 783 1.40 -7.32 -13.03
CA GLN A 783 0.35 -8.33 -12.81
C GLN A 783 0.35 -8.79 -11.35
N VAL A 784 -0.83 -8.96 -10.75
CA VAL A 784 -0.98 -9.53 -9.40
C VAL A 784 -0.81 -11.04 -9.46
N LEU A 785 -0.06 -11.61 -8.51
CA LEU A 785 0.08 -13.06 -8.34
C LEU A 785 -1.13 -13.61 -7.56
N TYR A 786 -2.18 -14.02 -8.28
CA TYR A 786 -3.41 -14.61 -7.69
C TYR A 786 -3.26 -16.11 -7.33
N GLU A 787 -2.43 -16.87 -8.07
CA GLU A 787 -2.15 -18.29 -7.81
C GLU A 787 -0.73 -18.48 -7.28
N ASN A 788 -0.55 -19.32 -6.26
CA ASN A 788 0.78 -19.52 -5.67
C ASN A 788 1.71 -20.33 -6.59
N ASN A 789 2.91 -19.78 -6.85
CA ASN A 789 3.94 -20.34 -7.73
C ASN A 789 5.04 -21.18 -7.03
N ALA A 790 5.15 -21.12 -5.70
CA ALA A 790 6.27 -21.72 -4.95
C ALA A 790 5.91 -22.03 -3.46
N PRO A 791 6.74 -22.78 -2.71
CA PRO A 791 6.50 -23.00 -1.27
C PRO A 791 6.50 -21.72 -0.43
N VAL A 792 7.27 -20.71 -0.88
CA VAL A 792 7.18 -19.31 -0.48
C VAL A 792 6.87 -18.54 -1.77
N PRO A 793 5.69 -17.91 -1.93
CA PRO A 793 5.33 -17.24 -3.18
C PRO A 793 6.37 -16.18 -3.55
N GLN A 794 6.82 -16.13 -4.81
CA GLN A 794 7.83 -15.16 -5.26
C GLN A 794 7.22 -14.20 -6.29
N VAL A 795 7.52 -12.89 -6.16
CA VAL A 795 7.20 -11.87 -7.17
C VAL A 795 8.49 -11.14 -7.52
N ASP A 796 9.01 -11.38 -8.72
CA ASP A 796 10.28 -10.86 -9.20
C ASP A 796 10.09 -9.54 -9.97
N PHE A 797 10.37 -8.42 -9.30
CA PHE A 797 10.23 -7.07 -9.86
C PHE A 797 11.44 -6.69 -10.71
N LEU A 798 11.56 -7.33 -11.89
CA LEU A 798 12.69 -7.14 -12.82
C LEU A 798 12.68 -5.73 -13.43
N ASP A 799 11.55 -5.38 -14.07
CA ASP A 799 11.37 -4.13 -14.80
C ASP A 799 11.04 -2.93 -13.90
N ALA A 800 11.33 -2.98 -12.59
CA ALA A 800 10.70 -2.10 -11.60
C ALA A 800 11.09 -0.60 -11.66
N LEU A 801 12.08 -0.23 -12.48
CA LEU A 801 12.31 1.17 -12.87
C LEU A 801 11.23 1.71 -13.82
N TYR A 802 10.62 0.81 -14.59
CA TYR A 802 9.59 1.00 -15.60
C TYR A 802 8.20 0.71 -15.02
N ILE A 803 7.80 1.49 -14.02
CA ILE A 803 6.44 1.51 -13.43
C ILE A 803 5.54 2.54 -14.14
N ASP A 804 4.26 2.21 -14.34
CA ASP A 804 3.23 3.08 -14.93
C ASP A 804 3.73 3.78 -16.22
N TYR A 805 3.65 5.12 -16.34
CA TYR A 805 4.02 5.88 -17.53
C TYR A 805 5.45 5.63 -18.02
N ARG A 806 6.36 5.19 -17.13
CA ARG A 806 7.74 4.84 -17.47
C ARG A 806 7.80 3.60 -18.35
N TYR A 807 6.91 2.63 -18.12
CA TYR A 807 6.69 1.47 -19.00
C TYR A 807 6.09 1.92 -20.34
N PHE A 808 5.01 2.71 -20.29
CA PHE A 808 4.31 3.18 -21.49
C PHE A 808 5.20 4.02 -22.41
N ASP A 809 6.11 4.83 -21.86
CA ASP A 809 7.11 5.58 -22.64
C ASP A 809 8.20 4.64 -23.19
N LYS A 810 8.87 3.84 -22.34
CA LYS A 810 9.96 2.90 -22.74
C LYS A 810 9.57 1.95 -23.88
N PHE A 811 8.33 1.45 -23.86
CA PHE A 811 7.81 0.53 -24.90
C PHE A 811 6.96 1.25 -25.97
N ASN A 812 6.90 2.58 -25.96
CA ASN A 812 6.11 3.43 -26.87
C ASN A 812 4.63 3.01 -26.98
N ILE A 813 4.08 2.49 -25.89
CA ILE A 813 2.66 2.15 -25.77
C ILE A 813 1.86 3.47 -25.73
N THR A 814 0.73 3.51 -26.41
CA THR A 814 -0.16 4.69 -26.42
C THR A 814 -1.29 4.45 -25.42
N PRO A 815 -1.22 5.03 -24.20
CA PRO A 815 -2.29 4.89 -23.21
C PRO A 815 -3.57 5.53 -23.71
N ARG A 816 -4.66 5.35 -22.97
CA ARG A 816 -5.89 6.11 -23.21
C ARG A 816 -5.79 7.53 -22.65
N TYR A 817 -5.26 7.66 -21.44
CA TYR A 817 -4.89 8.94 -20.83
C TYR A 817 -3.57 8.76 -20.06
N GLU A 818 -2.58 9.62 -20.32
CA GLU A 818 -1.25 9.50 -19.72
C GLU A 818 -1.19 10.02 -18.28
N PHE A 819 -0.19 9.58 -17.51
CA PHE A 819 0.13 10.14 -16.19
C PHE A 819 0.25 11.67 -16.24
N GLY A 820 -0.36 12.33 -15.26
CA GLY A 820 -0.42 13.77 -15.15
C GLY A 820 -1.43 14.44 -16.11
N PHE A 821 -2.20 13.70 -16.91
CA PHE A 821 -3.22 14.28 -17.80
C PHE A 821 -4.44 14.81 -17.04
N GLY A 822 -5.08 15.84 -17.59
CA GLY A 822 -6.39 16.32 -17.18
C GLY A 822 -6.73 17.63 -17.87
N LEU A 823 -7.98 17.79 -18.28
CA LEU A 823 -8.50 19.01 -18.90
C LEU A 823 -8.70 20.12 -17.84
N SER A 824 -9.17 21.28 -18.30
CA SER A 824 -9.68 22.39 -17.49
C SER A 824 -10.79 23.08 -18.30
N TYR A 825 -11.63 23.88 -17.65
CA TYR A 825 -12.60 24.71 -18.35
C TYR A 825 -12.01 26.02 -18.91
N THR A 826 -10.70 26.23 -18.76
CA THR A 826 -9.94 27.26 -19.47
C THR A 826 -8.69 26.65 -20.11
N SER A 827 -8.02 27.41 -20.98
CA SER A 827 -6.81 26.96 -21.68
C SER A 827 -5.57 27.65 -21.13
N PHE A 828 -4.44 26.94 -21.07
CA PHE A 828 -3.16 27.47 -20.58
C PHE A 828 -2.07 27.38 -21.64
N GLU A 829 -1.23 28.41 -21.70
CA GLU A 829 -0.03 28.48 -22.55
C GLU A 829 1.21 28.53 -21.66
N LEU A 830 2.10 27.56 -21.80
CA LEU A 830 3.43 27.57 -21.19
C LEU A 830 4.44 28.11 -22.19
N SER A 831 5.27 29.07 -21.78
CA SER A 831 6.23 29.74 -22.66
C SER A 831 7.52 30.14 -21.93
N LYS A 832 8.57 30.45 -22.70
CA LYS A 832 9.84 31.04 -22.21
C LYS A 832 10.52 30.21 -21.10
N LEU A 833 10.72 28.92 -21.37
CA LEU A 833 11.59 28.07 -20.55
C LEU A 833 12.99 28.70 -20.43
N TYR A 834 13.46 28.87 -19.21
CA TYR A 834 14.82 29.29 -18.90
C TYR A 834 15.40 28.38 -17.81
N ILE A 835 16.46 27.68 -18.17
CA ILE A 835 17.21 26.77 -17.30
C ILE A 835 18.49 27.49 -16.88
N LYS A 836 18.70 27.63 -15.57
CA LYS A 836 19.88 28.26 -14.99
C LYS A 836 20.62 27.25 -14.12
N SER A 837 21.89 26.97 -14.45
CA SER A 837 22.76 26.22 -13.54
C SER A 837 23.07 27.03 -12.28
N MET A 838 23.03 26.36 -11.14
CA MET A 838 23.21 26.92 -9.81
C MET A 838 24.50 26.42 -9.14
N GLN A 839 24.99 25.23 -9.52
CA GLN A 839 26.20 24.58 -9.00
C GLN A 839 26.97 23.88 -10.14
N TRP A 840 28.22 23.49 -9.88
CA TRP A 840 29.02 22.68 -10.80
C TRP A 840 28.66 21.19 -10.67
N LYS A 841 28.41 20.51 -11.80
CA LYS A 841 28.22 19.05 -11.87
C LYS A 841 29.44 18.33 -11.25
N SER A 842 29.19 17.25 -10.51
CA SER A 842 30.22 16.34 -9.96
C SER A 842 29.65 14.93 -9.89
N ARG A 843 30.41 13.92 -10.36
CA ARG A 843 29.95 12.52 -10.47
C ARG A 843 29.31 11.99 -9.18
N LEU A 844 29.91 12.29 -8.04
CA LEU A 844 29.41 11.93 -6.71
C LEU A 844 28.96 13.18 -5.94
N PRO A 845 28.10 13.02 -4.90
CA PRO A 845 27.93 14.01 -3.84
C PRO A 845 29.26 14.29 -3.12
N LYS A 846 29.24 15.30 -2.24
CA LYS A 846 30.30 15.45 -1.22
C LYS A 846 30.27 14.23 -0.29
N SER A 847 31.43 13.82 0.21
CA SER A 847 31.54 12.76 1.23
C SER A 847 30.62 13.01 2.43
N ARG A 848 30.18 11.94 3.08
CA ARG A 848 29.29 11.97 4.25
C ARG A 848 29.77 13.02 5.27
N PRO A 849 28.88 13.91 5.76
CA PRO A 849 29.21 14.82 6.85
C PRO A 849 29.68 14.04 8.08
N GLN A 850 30.71 14.52 8.78
CA GLN A 850 31.06 13.97 10.08
C GLN A 850 29.92 14.25 11.07
N ASP A 851 29.48 13.21 11.80
CA ASP A 851 28.42 13.28 12.80
C ASP A 851 28.63 14.47 13.75
N GLN A 852 27.66 15.39 13.78
CA GLN A 852 27.75 16.62 14.59
C GLN A 852 27.49 16.36 16.08
N VAL A 853 26.79 15.27 16.40
CA VAL A 853 26.45 14.83 17.75
C VAL A 853 26.66 13.31 17.81
N SER A 854 27.15 12.81 18.94
CA SER A 854 27.21 11.37 19.19
C SER A 854 25.88 10.88 19.79
N PRO A 855 25.34 9.73 19.34
CA PRO A 855 24.26 9.02 20.02
C PRO A 855 24.51 8.87 21.53
N PRO A 856 23.45 8.82 22.37
CA PRO A 856 23.60 8.61 23.80
C PRO A 856 24.40 7.36 24.16
N GLU A 857 25.16 7.43 25.25
CA GLU A 857 25.78 6.25 25.88
C GLU A 857 24.80 5.62 26.88
N TYR A 858 24.68 4.30 26.84
CA TYR A 858 23.76 3.52 27.69
C TYR A 858 24.53 2.57 28.61
N ASP A 859 23.92 2.18 29.73
CA ASP A 859 24.43 1.03 30.48
C ASP A 859 24.14 -0.25 29.70
N THR A 860 25.21 -0.96 29.32
CA THR A 860 25.15 -2.17 28.48
C THR A 860 24.89 -3.44 29.29
N ARG A 861 24.81 -3.34 30.63
CA ARG A 861 24.63 -4.47 31.54
C ARG A 861 23.13 -4.70 31.82
N PRO A 862 22.62 -5.93 31.71
CA PRO A 862 21.32 -6.28 32.26
C PRO A 862 21.24 -5.98 33.77
N PRO A 863 20.05 -5.64 34.30
CA PRO A 863 19.90 -5.28 35.72
C PRO A 863 20.15 -6.49 36.64
N VAL A 864 20.63 -6.21 37.86
CA VAL A 864 21.01 -7.25 38.83
C VAL A 864 20.17 -7.11 40.10
N ASN A 865 19.42 -8.17 40.44
CA ASN A 865 18.43 -8.23 41.53
C ASN A 865 17.16 -7.37 41.32
N GLU A 866 16.81 -7.03 40.08
CA GLU A 866 15.53 -6.42 39.75
C GLU A 866 14.40 -7.46 39.74
N ASN A 867 13.19 -7.10 40.19
CA ASN A 867 12.06 -8.04 40.22
C ASN A 867 11.34 -8.07 38.87
N VAL A 868 11.77 -9.01 38.01
CA VAL A 868 11.20 -9.25 36.68
C VAL A 868 10.05 -10.27 36.65
N LEU A 869 9.75 -10.89 37.79
CA LEU A 869 8.61 -11.81 37.93
C LEU A 869 7.30 -11.04 38.15
N PHE A 870 6.17 -11.65 37.78
CA PHE A 870 4.85 -11.13 38.15
C PHE A 870 4.77 -10.85 39.66
N PRO A 871 4.23 -9.68 40.09
CA PRO A 871 4.13 -9.35 41.52
C PRO A 871 3.29 -10.36 42.32
N GLU A 872 3.62 -10.56 43.60
CA GLU A 872 2.86 -11.48 44.47
C GLU A 872 1.41 -10.99 44.64
N GLY A 873 0.45 -11.82 44.23
CA GLY A 873 -0.98 -11.49 44.25
C GLY A 873 -1.48 -10.70 43.04
N PHE A 874 -0.66 -10.48 42.01
CA PHE A 874 -1.09 -9.91 40.73
C PHE A 874 -2.05 -10.86 39.99
N HIS A 875 -3.22 -10.37 39.60
CA HIS A 875 -4.11 -11.06 38.65
C HIS A 875 -3.69 -10.68 37.23
N ALA A 876 -3.24 -11.65 36.45
CA ALA A 876 -2.88 -11.45 35.06
C ALA A 876 -4.12 -11.68 34.19
N LEU A 877 -4.58 -10.62 33.52
CA LEU A 877 -5.75 -10.66 32.64
C LEU A 877 -5.51 -11.59 31.45
N SER A 878 -6.55 -12.34 31.07
CA SER A 878 -6.52 -13.20 29.89
C SER A 878 -6.19 -12.41 28.63
N LYS A 879 -5.38 -12.99 27.73
CA LYS A 879 -4.86 -12.39 26.48
C LYS A 879 -4.01 -11.10 26.61
N TYR A 880 -3.82 -10.54 27.81
CA TYR A 880 -2.97 -9.34 27.98
C TYR A 880 -1.48 -9.68 27.83
N VAL A 881 -0.79 -8.95 26.96
CA VAL A 881 0.65 -9.10 26.73
C VAL A 881 1.42 -8.36 27.83
N TYR A 882 1.96 -9.12 28.78
CA TYR A 882 2.80 -8.61 29.86
C TYR A 882 4.31 -8.78 29.59
N SER A 883 5.09 -7.81 30.08
CA SER A 883 6.57 -7.88 30.11
C SER A 883 7.13 -8.76 31.23
N TYR A 884 6.30 -9.12 32.22
CA TYR A 884 6.69 -9.93 33.38
C TYR A 884 6.96 -11.40 33.02
N LEU A 885 7.88 -12.03 33.75
CA LEU A 885 8.21 -13.43 33.61
C LEU A 885 7.38 -14.33 34.54
N PRO A 886 6.89 -15.50 34.09
CA PRO A 886 6.27 -16.50 34.97
C PRO A 886 7.31 -17.30 35.79
N SER A 887 8.54 -17.40 35.29
CA SER A 887 9.68 -18.00 36.00
C SER A 887 11.00 -17.44 35.47
N LEU A 888 12.09 -17.63 36.23
CA LEU A 888 13.45 -17.26 35.84
C LEU A 888 14.12 -18.29 34.89
N ASP A 889 13.37 -19.28 34.39
CA ASP A 889 13.93 -20.27 33.48
C ASP A 889 14.39 -19.61 32.17
N GLY A 890 15.56 -20.02 31.66
CA GLY A 890 16.15 -19.42 30.46
C GLY A 890 16.60 -17.96 30.59
N THR A 891 16.57 -17.35 31.79
CA THR A 891 17.09 -15.97 32.04
C THR A 891 18.57 -15.91 32.39
N ALA A 892 19.19 -17.04 32.75
CA ALA A 892 20.61 -17.09 33.06
C ALA A 892 21.44 -16.68 31.83
N ALA A 893 22.37 -15.74 32.00
CA ALA A 893 23.28 -15.28 30.94
C ALA A 893 23.96 -16.46 30.25
N ALA A 894 23.48 -16.78 29.04
CA ALA A 894 24.18 -17.68 28.14
C ALA A 894 25.41 -16.93 27.63
N ASN A 895 26.52 -17.64 27.38
CA ASN A 895 27.66 -17.03 26.69
C ASN A 895 27.35 -16.95 25.18
N TYR A 896 26.35 -16.13 24.85
CA TYR A 896 25.71 -16.06 23.54
C TYR A 896 26.74 -15.63 22.51
N THR A 897 27.06 -16.55 21.62
CA THR A 897 28.12 -16.44 20.59
C THR A 897 27.54 -16.62 19.18
N GLU A 898 26.22 -16.52 19.08
CA GLU A 898 25.40 -16.76 17.89
C GLU A 898 24.67 -15.46 17.48
N TYR A 899 25.34 -14.32 17.66
CA TYR A 899 24.94 -13.07 17.02
C TYR A 899 25.13 -13.17 15.50
N PRO A 900 24.33 -12.46 14.68
CA PRO A 900 24.48 -12.48 13.22
C PRO A 900 25.91 -12.14 12.76
N ASP A 901 26.36 -12.78 11.68
CA ASP A 901 27.75 -12.65 11.21
C ASP A 901 28.14 -11.17 10.98
N GLY A 902 29.15 -10.74 11.73
CA GLY A 902 29.65 -9.36 11.70
C GLY A 902 28.96 -8.36 12.64
N TYR A 903 28.07 -8.80 13.54
CA TYR A 903 27.43 -7.91 14.54
C TYR A 903 28.44 -7.11 15.38
N ASP A 904 29.54 -7.74 15.82
CA ASP A 904 30.61 -7.10 16.61
C ASP A 904 31.64 -6.32 15.76
N LEU A 905 31.48 -6.26 14.43
CA LEU A 905 32.43 -5.58 13.54
C LEU A 905 32.02 -4.12 13.30
N PRO A 906 32.93 -3.14 13.53
CA PRO A 906 32.65 -1.74 13.22
C PRO A 906 32.43 -1.53 11.72
N ARG A 907 31.17 -1.36 11.31
CA ARG A 907 30.83 -0.98 9.93
C ARG A 907 31.21 0.47 9.66
N GLN A 908 31.53 0.76 8.40
CA GLN A 908 31.57 2.13 7.90
C GLN A 908 30.14 2.55 7.55
N PRO A 909 29.67 3.73 7.99
CA PRO A 909 28.36 4.24 7.60
C PRO A 909 28.25 4.49 6.08
N SER A 910 27.04 4.38 5.51
CA SER A 910 26.80 4.62 4.07
C SER A 910 27.20 6.05 3.67
N GLU A 911 28.04 6.21 2.65
CA GLU A 911 28.43 7.52 2.09
C GLU A 911 27.26 8.25 1.39
N ALA A 912 26.15 7.55 1.14
CA ALA A 912 24.90 8.13 0.68
C ALA A 912 24.02 8.68 1.81
N GLY A 913 24.43 8.54 3.09
CA GLY A 913 23.73 9.05 4.26
C GLY A 913 24.41 10.21 5.01
N GLY A 914 24.00 10.41 6.26
CA GLY A 914 24.58 11.40 7.19
C GLY A 914 23.71 12.61 7.55
N ASP A 915 22.47 12.66 7.08
CA ASP A 915 21.43 13.63 7.48
C ASP A 915 20.03 13.01 7.21
N LEU A 916 18.95 13.72 7.58
CA LEU A 916 17.57 13.23 7.39
C LEU A 916 17.23 13.04 5.90
N GLY A 917 16.93 11.80 5.51
CA GLY A 917 16.61 11.40 4.14
C GLY A 917 17.83 11.17 3.24
N GLY A 918 19.05 11.17 3.79
CA GLY A 918 20.29 10.90 3.06
C GLY A 918 21.35 12.00 3.18
N ASN A 919 22.43 11.84 2.44
CA ASN A 919 23.55 12.79 2.39
C ASN A 919 23.05 14.18 1.94
N PRO A 920 23.30 15.26 2.69
CA PRO A 920 22.70 16.56 2.41
C PRO A 920 23.20 17.20 1.10
N SER A 921 24.30 16.70 0.52
CA SER A 921 24.76 17.10 -0.82
C SER A 921 23.81 16.63 -1.94
N LEU A 922 22.97 15.61 -1.69
CA LEU A 922 21.89 15.17 -2.60
C LEU A 922 20.83 16.26 -2.79
N TYR A 923 20.64 17.12 -1.79
CA TYR A 923 19.60 18.13 -1.75
C TYR A 923 20.07 19.54 -2.14
N GLU A 924 21.29 19.67 -2.66
CA GLU A 924 21.81 20.92 -3.23
C GLU A 924 21.08 21.27 -4.54
N GLU A 925 20.57 22.49 -4.68
CA GLU A 925 19.94 22.96 -5.92
C GLU A 925 20.98 23.07 -7.05
N MET A 926 20.87 22.19 -8.05
CA MET A 926 21.80 22.09 -9.19
C MET A 926 21.32 22.94 -10.38
N ALA A 927 20.00 22.96 -10.61
CA ALA A 927 19.37 23.74 -11.66
C ALA A 927 18.12 24.47 -11.14
N LYS A 928 17.90 25.69 -11.66
CA LYS A 928 16.64 26.42 -11.54
C LYS A 928 15.94 26.46 -12.89
N VAL A 929 14.67 26.08 -12.90
CA VAL A 929 13.79 26.02 -14.07
C VAL A 929 12.74 27.11 -13.92
N GLN A 930 12.75 28.10 -14.81
CA GLN A 930 11.75 29.17 -14.88
C GLN A 930 10.88 28.99 -16.14
N VAL A 931 9.58 29.24 -16.01
CA VAL A 931 8.60 29.20 -17.13
C VAL A 931 7.53 30.26 -16.91
N GLN A 932 6.99 30.85 -17.99
CA GLN A 932 5.80 31.70 -17.91
C GLN A 932 4.56 30.90 -18.29
N VAL A 933 3.61 30.85 -17.35
CA VAL A 933 2.28 30.24 -17.53
C VAL A 933 1.28 31.36 -17.77
N ALA A 934 0.42 31.20 -18.76
CA ALA A 934 -0.61 32.15 -19.11
C ALA A 934 -1.97 31.46 -19.20
N ASN A 935 -2.99 32.03 -18.56
CA ASN A 935 -4.38 31.64 -18.83
C ASN A 935 -4.83 32.36 -20.11
N THR A 936 -5.21 31.60 -21.12
CA THR A 936 -5.55 32.07 -22.47
C THR A 936 -7.04 31.95 -22.79
N GLY A 937 -7.81 31.29 -21.92
CA GLY A 937 -9.27 31.17 -22.07
C GLY A 937 -10.03 32.29 -21.37
N ALA A 938 -11.35 32.10 -21.26
CA ALA A 938 -12.29 33.13 -20.82
C ALA A 938 -12.69 33.06 -19.33
N ARG A 939 -12.16 32.08 -18.57
CA ARG A 939 -12.48 31.83 -17.16
C ARG A 939 -11.23 31.76 -16.30
N ALA A 940 -11.36 32.13 -15.03
CA ALA A 940 -10.36 31.77 -14.03
C ALA A 940 -10.27 30.24 -13.91
N GLY A 941 -9.09 29.72 -13.61
CA GLY A 941 -8.87 28.28 -13.50
C GLY A 941 -7.51 27.96 -12.88
N GLN A 942 -7.22 26.67 -12.74
CA GLN A 942 -5.95 26.17 -12.21
C GLN A 942 -5.30 25.17 -13.17
N THR A 943 -3.97 25.18 -13.25
CA THR A 943 -3.22 24.12 -13.94
C THR A 943 -2.00 23.67 -13.13
N VAL A 944 -1.49 22.49 -13.45
CA VAL A 944 -0.29 21.90 -12.85
C VAL A 944 0.84 22.01 -13.86
N VAL A 945 1.85 22.81 -13.55
CA VAL A 945 3.11 22.80 -14.29
C VAL A 945 3.89 21.58 -13.82
N GLN A 946 4.32 20.72 -14.74
CA GLN A 946 5.11 19.52 -14.46
C GLN A 946 6.48 19.64 -15.13
N ALA A 947 7.52 19.15 -14.45
CA ALA A 947 8.90 19.13 -14.93
C ALA A 947 9.46 17.70 -14.89
N TYR A 948 9.87 17.21 -16.05
CA TYR A 948 10.42 15.87 -16.27
C TYR A 948 11.88 15.96 -16.73
N VAL A 949 12.68 14.95 -16.40
CA VAL A 949 14.09 14.83 -16.79
C VAL A 949 14.31 13.58 -17.63
N SER A 950 15.00 13.73 -18.76
CA SER A 950 15.71 12.63 -19.44
C SER A 950 17.19 12.69 -19.09
N PHE A 951 17.75 11.54 -18.72
CA PHE A 951 19.18 11.37 -18.50
C PHE A 951 19.94 11.25 -19.84
N PRO A 952 21.28 11.41 -19.86
CA PRO A 952 22.08 11.14 -21.05
C PRO A 952 21.98 9.66 -21.48
N SER A 953 21.97 9.39 -22.79
CA SER A 953 21.83 8.02 -23.34
C SER A 953 23.08 7.15 -23.21
N ASP A 954 24.25 7.79 -23.18
CA ASP A 954 25.56 7.15 -23.38
C ASP A 954 26.27 6.84 -22.04
N VAL A 955 25.49 6.70 -20.95
CA VAL A 955 26.03 6.44 -19.61
C VAL A 955 26.46 4.98 -19.51
N VAL A 956 27.73 4.78 -19.16
CA VAL A 956 28.31 3.47 -18.86
C VAL A 956 28.93 3.45 -17.47
N GLU A 957 28.81 2.33 -16.79
CA GLU A 957 29.54 2.03 -15.56
C GLU A 957 30.65 1.00 -15.83
N GLU A 958 31.73 1.06 -15.06
CA GLU A 958 32.75 0.01 -15.06
C GLU A 958 32.24 -1.15 -14.21
N GLY A 959 31.97 -2.27 -14.87
CA GLY A 959 31.42 -3.45 -14.23
C GLY A 959 32.46 -4.52 -13.94
N ASP A 960 32.05 -5.78 -14.00
CA ASP A 960 32.89 -6.89 -13.55
C ASP A 960 34.09 -7.17 -14.48
N LEU A 961 35.14 -7.77 -13.90
CA LEU A 961 36.42 -7.98 -14.57
C LEU A 961 36.36 -9.15 -15.56
N VAL A 962 36.05 -8.86 -16.82
CA VAL A 962 36.00 -9.84 -17.90
C VAL A 962 37.40 -10.21 -18.42
N GLU A 963 37.60 -11.49 -18.75
CA GLU A 963 38.83 -11.97 -19.41
C GLU A 963 38.84 -11.59 -20.90
N VAL A 964 39.85 -10.81 -21.30
CA VAL A 964 40.07 -10.41 -22.69
C VAL A 964 41.42 -10.97 -23.18
N PRO A 965 41.44 -11.75 -24.29
CA PRO A 965 42.68 -12.20 -24.93
C PRO A 965 43.61 -11.04 -25.32
N VAL A 966 44.88 -11.13 -24.92
CA VAL A 966 45.94 -10.16 -25.25
C VAL A 966 46.67 -10.56 -26.55
N ASP A 967 46.56 -11.82 -26.96
CA ASP A 967 47.10 -12.35 -28.21
C ASP A 967 46.03 -13.10 -29.04
N GLU A 968 46.28 -13.23 -30.34
CA GLU A 968 45.35 -13.83 -31.32
C GLU A 968 45.01 -15.31 -31.07
N LYS A 969 45.63 -15.96 -30.07
CA LYS A 969 45.38 -17.36 -29.72
C LYS A 969 44.63 -17.53 -28.40
N GLY A 970 44.57 -16.49 -27.55
CA GLY A 970 44.17 -16.62 -26.16
C GLY A 970 45.19 -17.36 -25.27
N GLU A 971 46.49 -17.36 -25.64
CA GLU A 971 47.55 -17.91 -24.77
C GLU A 971 47.82 -16.99 -23.55
N THR A 972 47.46 -15.70 -23.67
CA THR A 972 47.55 -14.67 -22.62
C THR A 972 46.23 -13.92 -22.51
N VAL A 973 45.70 -13.76 -21.29
CA VAL A 973 44.51 -12.93 -21.00
C VAL A 973 44.86 -11.73 -20.11
N THR A 974 44.09 -10.66 -20.24
CA THR A 974 44.06 -9.53 -19.31
C THR A 974 42.65 -9.36 -18.78
N PHE A 975 42.53 -8.96 -17.52
CA PHE A 975 41.26 -8.58 -16.92
C PHE A 975 41.03 -7.09 -17.17
N VAL A 976 39.88 -6.74 -17.73
CA VAL A 976 39.41 -5.35 -17.86
C VAL A 976 37.97 -5.27 -17.34
N PRO A 977 37.53 -4.14 -16.77
CA PRO A 977 36.12 -3.96 -16.45
C PRO A 977 35.27 -4.09 -17.71
N SER A 978 34.12 -4.75 -17.60
CA SER A 978 33.02 -4.61 -18.54
C SER A 978 32.60 -3.13 -18.64
N LYS A 979 31.88 -2.79 -19.70
CA LYS A 979 31.17 -1.52 -19.79
C LYS A 979 29.68 -1.81 -19.90
N GLU A 980 29.03 -1.79 -18.76
CA GLU A 980 27.59 -1.97 -18.64
C GLU A 980 26.90 -0.63 -18.97
N GLN A 981 25.93 -0.65 -19.88
CA GLN A 981 25.14 0.52 -20.22
C GLN A 981 24.09 0.74 -19.14
N VAL A 982 24.04 1.94 -18.57
CA VAL A 982 23.05 2.29 -17.55
C VAL A 982 21.77 2.73 -18.25
N GLU A 983 20.76 1.87 -18.29
CA GLU A 983 19.44 2.23 -18.81
C GLU A 983 18.68 3.19 -17.89
N PHE A 984 17.77 3.98 -18.47
CA PHE A 984 16.87 4.88 -17.77
C PHE A 984 15.45 4.78 -18.35
N PRO A 985 14.41 5.23 -17.63
CA PRO A 985 13.17 5.69 -18.25
C PRO A 985 13.43 6.91 -19.14
N ASP A 986 12.75 6.96 -20.30
CA ASP A 986 12.81 8.07 -21.27
C ASP A 986 12.67 9.44 -20.60
N ARG A 987 11.75 9.52 -19.64
CA ARG A 987 11.47 10.69 -18.79
C ARG A 987 11.07 10.22 -17.40
N VAL A 988 11.48 10.98 -16.38
CA VAL A 988 10.98 10.83 -15.00
C VAL A 988 10.52 12.18 -14.46
N LEU A 989 9.40 12.20 -13.73
CA LEU A 989 8.96 13.38 -13.00
C LEU A 989 10.03 13.76 -11.95
N ARG A 990 10.28 15.06 -11.79
CA ARG A 990 11.20 15.61 -10.76
C ARG A 990 10.69 16.83 -10.03
N ASN A 991 9.83 17.64 -10.64
CA ASN A 991 9.13 18.69 -9.90
C ASN A 991 7.76 19.00 -10.53
N PHE A 992 6.88 19.62 -9.76
CA PHE A 992 5.59 20.11 -10.22
C PHE A 992 5.15 21.30 -9.35
N THR A 993 4.19 22.09 -9.82
CA THR A 993 3.40 22.99 -8.97
C THR A 993 2.05 23.31 -9.58
N LYS A 994 1.00 23.38 -8.75
CA LYS A 994 -0.30 23.92 -9.14
C LYS A 994 -0.27 25.45 -9.11
N ILE A 995 -1.03 26.10 -9.98
CA ILE A 995 -1.13 27.56 -10.05
C ILE A 995 -2.51 28.02 -10.54
N ALA A 996 -3.14 28.91 -9.78
CA ALA A 996 -4.37 29.60 -10.16
C ALA A 996 -4.08 30.86 -10.98
N LEU A 997 -4.85 31.10 -12.04
CA LEU A 997 -4.70 32.24 -12.96
C LEU A 997 -6.04 32.82 -13.40
N GLU A 998 -6.17 34.14 -13.36
CA GLU A 998 -7.31 34.89 -13.93
C GLU A 998 -7.27 34.94 -15.47
N PRO A 999 -8.39 35.21 -16.17
CA PRO A 999 -8.41 35.31 -17.64
C PRO A 999 -7.37 36.32 -18.18
N GLY A 1000 -6.47 35.85 -19.05
CA GLY A 1000 -5.39 36.66 -19.62
C GLY A 1000 -4.22 36.96 -18.67
N GLU A 1001 -4.26 36.49 -17.42
CA GLU A 1001 -3.14 36.64 -16.48
C GLU A 1001 -1.95 35.78 -16.91
N LYS A 1002 -0.73 36.31 -16.70
CA LYS A 1002 0.53 35.58 -16.91
C LYS A 1002 1.40 35.66 -15.65
N LYS A 1003 1.79 34.51 -15.09
CA LYS A 1003 2.69 34.39 -13.94
C LYS A 1003 3.98 33.67 -14.35
N THR A 1004 5.11 34.03 -13.73
CA THR A 1004 6.35 33.24 -13.83
C THR A 1004 6.36 32.21 -12.71
N VAL A 1005 6.50 30.94 -13.06
CA VAL A 1005 6.74 29.83 -12.13
C VAL A 1005 8.24 29.59 -12.05
N GLU A 1006 8.74 29.34 -10.84
CA GLU A 1006 10.08 28.80 -10.61
C GLU A 1006 9.97 27.42 -9.95
N MET A 1007 10.75 26.47 -10.46
CA MET A 1007 11.01 25.18 -9.82
C MET A 1007 12.52 24.96 -9.75
N THR A 1008 12.98 24.08 -8.87
CA THR A 1008 14.39 23.70 -8.78
C THR A 1008 14.55 22.19 -8.87
N LEU A 1009 15.72 21.76 -9.34
CA LEU A 1009 16.16 20.37 -9.41
C LEU A 1009 17.40 20.24 -8.53
N SER A 1010 17.36 19.29 -7.61
CA SER A 1010 18.45 18.94 -6.70
C SER A 1010 19.51 18.08 -7.39
N ARG A 1011 20.56 17.68 -6.66
CA ARG A 1011 21.48 16.64 -7.11
C ARG A 1011 20.78 15.29 -7.25
N LYS A 1012 19.93 14.92 -6.28
CA LYS A 1012 19.16 13.67 -6.28
C LYS A 1012 18.30 13.54 -7.54
N ASP A 1013 17.65 14.63 -7.94
CA ASP A 1013 16.78 14.68 -9.13
C ASP A 1013 17.54 14.41 -10.44
N LEU A 1014 18.84 14.70 -10.46
CA LEU A 1014 19.75 14.57 -11.61
C LEU A 1014 20.78 13.45 -11.40
N SER A 1015 20.52 12.51 -10.49
CA SER A 1015 21.36 11.36 -10.20
C SER A 1015 20.57 10.05 -10.32
N TYR A 1016 21.28 8.95 -10.50
CA TYR A 1016 20.77 7.58 -10.42
C TYR A 1016 21.48 6.81 -9.30
N TRP A 1017 20.92 5.70 -8.83
CA TRP A 1017 21.58 4.86 -7.84
C TRP A 1017 22.53 3.87 -8.50
N SER A 1018 23.83 3.98 -8.22
CA SER A 1018 24.79 2.94 -8.58
C SER A 1018 24.88 1.92 -7.45
N ALA A 1019 24.31 0.74 -7.69
CA ALA A 1019 24.50 -0.40 -6.78
C ALA A 1019 25.98 -0.79 -6.65
N ARG A 1020 26.80 -0.56 -7.69
CA ARG A 1020 28.26 -0.82 -7.69
C ARG A 1020 29.03 0.14 -6.78
N GLN A 1021 28.62 1.41 -6.70
CA GLN A 1021 29.24 2.44 -5.85
C GLN A 1021 28.54 2.61 -4.48
N GLN A 1022 27.38 1.98 -4.27
CA GLN A 1022 26.47 2.21 -3.13
C GLN A 1022 26.26 3.71 -2.86
N ASN A 1023 25.99 4.47 -3.93
CA ASN A 1023 25.77 5.91 -3.85
C ASN A 1023 25.02 6.46 -5.08
N TRP A 1024 24.52 7.69 -4.94
CA TRP A 1024 23.90 8.45 -6.01
C TRP A 1024 24.97 9.04 -6.96
N VAL A 1025 24.83 8.74 -8.24
CA VAL A 1025 25.76 9.13 -9.30
C VAL A 1025 25.08 10.10 -10.25
N MET A 1026 25.67 11.29 -10.41
CA MET A 1026 25.29 12.24 -11.45
C MET A 1026 26.10 11.94 -12.72
N PRO A 1027 25.49 11.49 -13.83
CA PRO A 1027 26.22 11.22 -15.06
C PRO A 1027 26.73 12.50 -15.73
N ASP A 1028 27.85 12.36 -16.44
CA ASP A 1028 28.33 13.36 -17.38
C ASP A 1028 27.46 13.38 -18.66
N GLY A 1029 27.17 14.56 -19.19
CA GLY A 1029 26.38 14.74 -20.42
C GLY A 1029 25.34 15.86 -20.33
N ASP A 1030 24.53 15.94 -21.40
CA ASP A 1030 23.40 16.87 -21.54
C ASP A 1030 22.10 16.22 -21.05
N PHE A 1031 21.58 16.65 -19.90
CA PHE A 1031 20.23 16.26 -19.47
C PHE A 1031 19.19 17.02 -20.31
N GLN A 1032 18.06 16.39 -20.63
CA GLN A 1032 16.91 17.10 -21.21
C GLN A 1032 15.91 17.39 -20.09
N ILE A 1033 15.63 18.67 -19.85
CA ILE A 1033 14.56 19.11 -18.95
C ILE A 1033 13.35 19.46 -19.80
N TRP A 1034 12.25 18.75 -19.60
CA TRP A 1034 10.96 18.96 -20.25
C TRP A 1034 9.99 19.63 -19.29
N VAL A 1035 9.17 20.57 -19.77
CA VAL A 1035 8.18 21.29 -18.96
C VAL A 1035 6.86 21.38 -19.71
N GLY A 1036 5.77 21.05 -19.01
CA GLY A 1036 4.44 20.88 -19.61
C GLY A 1036 3.33 20.70 -18.59
N GLN A 1037 2.25 20.02 -18.99
CA GLN A 1037 1.04 19.81 -18.18
C GLN A 1037 0.62 18.35 -18.00
N SER A 1038 1.27 17.41 -18.69
CA SER A 1038 1.19 15.97 -18.46
C SER A 1038 2.56 15.34 -18.81
N SER A 1039 2.67 14.01 -18.68
CA SER A 1039 3.86 13.27 -19.16
C SER A 1039 4.04 13.29 -20.69
N ARG A 1040 3.02 13.69 -21.48
CA ARG A 1040 3.10 13.77 -22.95
C ARG A 1040 2.75 15.14 -23.55
N ASP A 1041 2.01 16.02 -22.88
CA ASP A 1041 1.94 17.47 -23.20
C ASP A 1041 3.18 18.18 -22.63
N LEU A 1042 4.30 18.05 -23.35
CA LEU A 1042 5.62 18.62 -22.98
C LEU A 1042 6.13 19.61 -24.06
N PRO A 1043 5.45 20.76 -24.27
CA PRO A 1043 5.74 21.67 -25.37
C PRO A 1043 7.07 22.44 -25.23
N LEU A 1044 7.67 22.46 -24.03
CA LEU A 1044 8.94 23.13 -23.76
C LEU A 1044 9.99 22.10 -23.33
N HIS A 1045 11.18 22.19 -23.92
CA HIS A 1045 12.34 21.42 -23.47
C HIS A 1045 13.64 22.20 -23.65
N GLY A 1046 14.66 21.85 -22.88
CA GLY A 1046 15.99 22.46 -22.95
C GLY A 1046 17.08 21.62 -22.28
N LYS A 1047 18.34 21.93 -22.61
CA LYS A 1047 19.51 21.20 -22.13
C LYS A 1047 20.05 21.75 -20.81
N TYR A 1048 20.60 20.85 -19.97
CA TYR A 1048 21.34 21.15 -18.74
C TYR A 1048 22.65 20.35 -18.64
#